data_AF-A0A1I3Q603-F1
#
_entry.id   AF-A0A1I3Q603-F1
#
_cell.length_a   1.000
_cell.length_b   1.000
_cell.length_c   1.000
_cell.angle_alpha   90.00
_cell.angle_beta   90.00
_cell.angle_gamma   90.00
#
_symmetry.space_group_name_H-M   'P 1'
#
loop_
_entity.id
_entity.type
_entity.pdbx_description
1 polymer ?
#
loop_
_entity_poly.entity_id
_entity_poly.type
_entity_poly.pdbx_seq_one_letter_code
_entity_poly.pdbx_strand_id
1 'polypeptide(L)'
;MSDDGVLHFNPWMDFNDGPPSENPFGCDPDPEQIAVFLDTVFSWCEGLIPLRGFVDKGQGRDGKPHNIWIPADDTAPEKLATFAGWANREGAAVYVIPGTVEEQGQARAADVLQMQAIVVDLDAGDIPAKLDHVTRHLGTPTLIIESGGRTPEGAAKLHVWWKLTEPAEGDDLATLCRLRGEIAVKVGGDTHFRSAHQPIRVPGTVYHKHGHQRLVQIREHRSVEVDLADFAEKVAEMPPLPGVGFASDVAAPTAKPGIDAVLTTPVREGAVDDWSRFQGASAAIGHYVRLVHEGRLDPFAGWEAICGYNAAMLRPSWPLDRLMAESERLWELHVKRNGPPLLRAAHAGAPASPLPTFSLGALLDDTSPMPEDIIGPRVLTPGGLLVLGGAPKVGKSDFLISWLVHMAAGVPFLGFTPPRPLRVFYLQAEIQYHYLRERMQQIALPAAVIVAARNTFVATPKLKLLLDAEGVARVAEAIRAAFSDAPPDIIVIDPIRNLFDGGPEGGGENDNTAMMFFLKDRVELLREAVNPDTGVILAHHTRKASKHQVKDDPFLALSGASALRGFYTSGLLMHRPDEDSSVRRLEIELRNGPALPGKLIDKVKGEWVELNPLNERLVRKEVGAKLDAERLRKHDVILGMLLDEAASERLYTAMQFAETFENRGGLGSKHTIRERLSVLATKGFVKFLRDPSGFGFPVTRSRFGYLCVEGMQFGAPADHVDPATGEVTTTARPVLPSHFKCPQSGLCLQVENPAVWVYPEGLEDDLTHMSEA
;
A
#
# COMPACT_ATOMS: atom_id res chain seq x y z
N MET A 1 37.18 17.83 57.07
CA MET A 1 37.44 16.67 57.94
C MET A 1 36.24 16.56 58.86
N SER A 2 35.43 15.53 58.89
CA SER A 2 35.42 14.22 58.22
C SER A 2 33.97 13.71 58.27
N ASP A 3 33.61 12.91 57.27
CA ASP A 3 32.27 12.48 56.86
C ASP A 3 31.33 11.99 57.97
N ASP A 4 30.15 12.62 58.03
CA ASP A 4 28.96 12.14 58.75
C ASP A 4 28.04 11.38 57.79
N GLY A 5 27.69 10.16 58.18
CA GLY A 5 26.30 9.71 58.16
C GLY A 5 25.69 9.27 56.84
N VAL A 6 26.32 8.36 56.09
CA VAL A 6 25.57 7.50 55.16
C VAL A 6 25.15 6.24 55.90
N LEU A 7 23.90 6.22 56.38
CA LEU A 7 23.20 4.98 56.73
C LEU A 7 22.99 4.19 55.43
N HIS A 8 23.76 3.12 55.24
CA HIS A 8 23.49 2.14 54.19
C HIS A 8 22.16 1.43 54.51
N PHE A 9 21.08 1.88 53.87
CA PHE A 9 19.78 1.24 53.93
C PHE A 9 19.79 0.02 53.00
N ASN A 10 19.75 -1.19 53.57
CA ASN A 10 19.61 -2.43 52.80
C ASN A 10 18.18 -2.97 53.02
N PRO A 11 17.26 -2.74 52.07
CA PRO A 11 15.83 -3.02 52.26
C PRO A 11 15.51 -4.47 52.60
N TRP A 12 16.38 -5.42 52.27
CA TRP A 12 16.08 -6.86 52.41
C TRP A 12 16.35 -7.46 53.79
N MET A 13 17.22 -6.85 54.61
CA MET A 13 17.58 -7.43 55.90
C MET A 13 16.60 -7.06 57.02
N ASP A 14 15.93 -5.91 56.96
CA ASP A 14 15.02 -5.45 58.03
C ASP A 14 13.62 -6.10 58.00
N PHE A 15 13.23 -6.80 56.92
CA PHE A 15 11.90 -7.43 56.80
C PHE A 15 11.80 -8.83 57.44
N ASN A 16 12.94 -9.50 57.69
CA ASN A 16 12.99 -10.91 58.09
C ASN A 16 13.05 -11.17 59.62
N ASP A 17 13.37 -10.17 60.45
CA ASP A 17 13.73 -10.39 61.87
C ASP A 17 12.61 -10.09 62.90
N GLY A 18 11.37 -9.91 62.46
CA GLY A 18 10.22 -9.72 63.37
C GLY A 18 9.60 -11.05 63.85
N PRO A 19 9.45 -11.31 65.16
CA PRO A 19 8.77 -12.51 65.62
C PRO A 19 7.30 -12.51 65.15
N PRO A 20 6.76 -13.65 64.68
CA PRO A 20 5.37 -13.74 64.24
C PRO A 20 4.43 -13.49 65.42
N SER A 21 3.55 -12.50 65.32
CA SER A 21 2.47 -12.29 66.30
C SER A 21 1.26 -13.15 65.92
N GLU A 22 0.92 -14.13 66.76
CA GLU A 22 -0.33 -14.88 66.64
C GLU A 22 -1.52 -13.94 66.84
N ASN A 23 -2.26 -13.66 65.77
CA ASN A 23 -3.55 -12.96 65.85
C ASN A 23 -4.69 -13.97 65.58
N PRO A 24 -5.38 -14.49 66.62
CA PRO A 24 -6.31 -15.60 66.50
C PRO A 24 -7.65 -15.28 65.80
N PHE A 25 -7.80 -14.08 65.22
CA PHE A 25 -8.99 -13.63 64.47
C PHE A 25 -8.66 -12.81 63.20
N GLY A 26 -7.41 -12.81 62.74
CA GLY A 26 -6.96 -12.02 61.58
C GLY A 26 -7.19 -12.70 60.23
N CYS A 27 -7.38 -11.91 59.17
CA CYS A 27 -7.23 -12.38 57.80
C CYS A 27 -5.75 -12.33 57.43
N ASP A 28 -5.17 -13.44 57.00
CA ASP A 28 -3.78 -13.47 56.51
C ASP A 28 -3.72 -13.32 54.99
N PRO A 29 -2.61 -12.81 54.43
CA PRO A 29 -2.38 -12.83 52.99
C PRO A 29 -2.33 -14.26 52.44
N ASP A 30 -2.76 -14.43 51.20
CA ASP A 30 -2.79 -15.68 50.45
C ASP A 30 -1.75 -15.63 49.31
N PRO A 31 -0.58 -16.27 49.48
CA PRO A 31 0.48 -16.28 48.47
C PRO A 31 0.07 -16.96 47.15
N GLU A 32 -0.84 -17.93 47.17
CA GLU A 32 -1.27 -18.64 45.95
C GLU A 32 -2.10 -17.70 45.06
N GLN A 33 -3.01 -16.92 45.66
CA GLN A 33 -3.78 -15.92 44.92
C GLN A 33 -2.90 -14.77 44.40
N ILE A 34 -1.85 -14.39 45.15
CA ILE A 34 -0.84 -13.44 44.68
C ILE A 34 -0.14 -13.97 43.42
N ALA A 35 0.27 -15.24 43.43
CA ALA A 35 0.92 -15.86 42.28
C ALA A 35 0.02 -15.91 41.04
N VAL A 36 -1.24 -16.35 41.20
CA VAL A 36 -2.24 -16.38 40.11
C VAL A 36 -2.45 -14.99 39.50
N PHE A 37 -2.52 -13.96 40.34
CA PHE A 37 -2.69 -12.59 39.87
C PHE A 37 -1.48 -12.07 39.11
N LEU A 38 -0.27 -12.31 39.62
CA LEU A 38 0.95 -11.88 38.94
C LEU A 38 1.13 -12.60 37.59
N ASP A 39 0.84 -13.90 37.52
CA ASP A 39 0.82 -14.63 36.26
C ASP A 39 -0.20 -14.04 35.27
N THR A 40 -1.38 -13.65 35.75
CA THR A 40 -2.39 -13.07 34.86
C THR A 40 -2.00 -11.69 34.35
N VAL A 41 -1.42 -10.84 35.21
CA VAL A 41 -1.23 -9.40 34.93
C VAL A 41 0.18 -9.07 34.43
N PHE A 42 1.16 -9.97 34.60
CA PHE A 42 2.57 -9.68 34.30
C PHE A 42 3.36 -10.84 33.66
N SER A 43 2.77 -12.01 33.34
CA SER A 43 3.55 -13.18 32.87
C SER A 43 4.43 -12.94 31.64
N TRP A 44 4.09 -11.97 30.81
CA TRP A 44 4.82 -11.61 29.59
C TRP A 44 5.49 -10.24 29.68
N CYS A 45 5.38 -9.56 30.83
CA CYS A 45 5.97 -8.25 31.01
C CYS A 45 7.40 -8.34 31.52
N GLU A 46 8.23 -7.41 31.07
CA GLU A 46 9.59 -7.18 31.52
C GLU A 46 9.68 -5.90 32.38
N GLY A 47 10.79 -5.73 33.08
CA GLY A 47 11.04 -4.54 33.91
C GLY A 47 10.59 -4.71 35.36
N LEU A 48 10.14 -3.61 35.98
CA LEU A 48 9.81 -3.53 37.40
C LEU A 48 8.31 -3.29 37.62
N ILE A 49 7.70 -4.04 38.54
CA ILE A 49 6.31 -3.88 38.99
C ILE A 49 6.27 -2.89 40.17
N PRO A 50 5.62 -1.71 40.02
CA PRO A 50 5.48 -0.74 41.09
C PRO A 50 4.37 -1.15 42.07
N LEU A 51 4.72 -1.33 43.34
CA LEU A 51 3.80 -1.66 44.43
C LEU A 51 3.77 -0.52 45.45
N ARG A 52 2.59 -0.30 46.04
CA ARG A 52 2.35 0.75 47.04
C ARG A 52 1.60 0.19 48.24
N GLY A 53 2.16 0.40 49.44
CA GLY A 53 1.51 0.16 50.72
C GLY A 53 0.94 1.46 51.29
N PHE A 54 -0.37 1.52 51.51
CA PHE A 54 -1.04 2.64 52.16
C PHE A 54 -1.72 2.18 53.44
N VAL A 55 -1.54 2.92 54.54
CA VAL A 55 -2.44 2.78 55.69
C VAL A 55 -3.81 3.34 55.28
N ASP A 56 -4.81 2.47 55.20
CA ASP A 56 -6.14 2.83 54.67
C ASP A 56 -6.81 3.90 55.56
N LYS A 57 -7.50 4.87 54.94
CA LYS A 57 -8.14 6.01 55.65
C LYS A 57 -9.14 5.52 56.71
N GLY A 58 -9.02 6.07 57.92
CA GLY A 58 -9.94 5.82 59.05
C GLY A 58 -9.36 5.01 60.22
N GLN A 59 -8.06 4.69 60.19
CA GLN A 59 -7.39 3.96 61.29
C GLN A 59 -6.59 4.85 62.26
N GLY A 60 -6.60 6.19 62.09
CA GLY A 60 -5.95 7.12 63.02
C GLY A 60 -4.41 7.09 63.02
N ARG A 61 -3.78 6.50 61.99
CA ARG A 61 -2.32 6.44 61.80
C ARG A 61 -1.94 7.14 60.49
N ASP A 62 -1.18 8.23 60.57
CA ASP A 62 -0.60 8.93 59.40
C ASP A 62 0.76 8.31 59.05
N GLY A 63 0.76 7.32 58.15
CA GLY A 63 1.99 6.72 57.61
C GLY A 63 2.31 7.26 56.21
N LYS A 64 3.60 7.51 55.91
CA LYS A 64 4.04 7.77 54.53
C LYS A 64 3.82 6.50 53.68
N PRO A 65 3.39 6.61 52.41
CA PRO A 65 3.22 5.45 51.54
C PRO A 65 4.56 4.74 51.32
N HIS A 66 4.55 3.41 51.47
CA HIS A 66 5.71 2.57 51.21
C HIS A 66 5.65 2.07 49.77
N ASN A 67 6.52 2.58 48.91
CA ASN A 67 6.60 2.18 47.52
C ASN A 67 7.80 1.26 47.32
N ILE A 68 7.59 0.13 46.64
CA ILE A 68 8.66 -0.78 46.23
C ILE A 68 8.51 -1.12 44.74
N TRP A 69 9.61 -1.58 44.15
CA TRP A 69 9.67 -2.03 42.77
C TRP A 69 10.26 -3.43 42.77
N ILE A 70 9.50 -4.40 42.30
CA ILE A 70 9.94 -5.80 42.22
C ILE A 70 10.13 -6.18 40.75
N PRO A 71 11.15 -6.96 40.38
CA PRO A 71 11.28 -7.48 39.02
C PRO A 71 10.03 -8.26 38.59
N ALA A 72 9.63 -8.10 37.33
CA ALA A 72 8.62 -8.94 36.68
C ALA A 72 9.25 -10.27 36.23
N ASP A 73 9.65 -11.10 37.19
CA ASP A 73 10.27 -12.41 36.96
C ASP A 73 9.71 -13.47 37.92
N ASP A 74 10.26 -14.69 37.88
CA ASP A 74 9.84 -15.81 38.73
C ASP A 74 9.95 -15.54 40.24
N THR A 75 10.67 -14.48 40.65
CA THR A 75 10.80 -14.08 42.06
C THR A 75 9.69 -13.13 42.52
N ALA A 76 8.89 -12.58 41.60
CA ALA A 76 7.85 -11.61 41.91
C ALA A 76 6.81 -12.10 42.94
N PRO A 77 6.30 -13.36 42.86
CA PRO A 77 5.31 -13.85 43.82
C PRO A 77 5.82 -13.89 45.25
N GLU A 78 7.04 -14.38 45.47
CA GLU A 78 7.66 -14.44 46.80
C GLU A 78 7.88 -13.03 47.38
N LYS A 79 8.36 -12.11 46.54
CA LYS A 79 8.60 -10.71 46.94
C LYS A 79 7.31 -9.98 47.30
N LEU A 80 6.24 -10.16 46.53
CA LEU A 80 4.93 -9.57 46.80
C LEU A 80 4.26 -10.22 48.02
N ALA A 81 4.37 -11.54 48.20
CA ALA A 81 3.88 -12.22 49.40
C ALA A 81 4.57 -11.69 50.68
N THR A 82 5.89 -11.48 50.62
CA THR A 82 6.65 -10.89 51.72
C THR A 82 6.17 -9.46 52.04
N PHE A 83 5.99 -8.63 51.00
CA PHE A 83 5.46 -7.28 51.17
C PHE A 83 4.03 -7.27 51.71
N ALA A 84 3.17 -8.20 51.28
CA ALA A 84 1.81 -8.36 51.78
C ALA A 84 1.79 -8.79 53.25
N GLY A 85 2.70 -9.66 53.68
CA GLY A 85 2.88 -10.05 55.08
C GLY A 85 3.26 -8.87 55.97
N TRP A 86 4.20 -8.04 55.53
CA TRP A 86 4.53 -6.77 56.19
C TRP A 86 3.32 -5.83 56.24
N ALA A 87 2.65 -5.62 55.10
CA ALA A 87 1.51 -4.71 55.02
C ALA A 87 0.37 -5.14 55.96
N ASN A 88 0.10 -6.44 56.09
CA ASN A 88 -0.89 -6.95 57.03
C ASN A 88 -0.54 -6.63 58.49
N ARG A 89 0.73 -6.80 58.89
CA ARG A 89 1.20 -6.46 60.25
C ARG A 89 1.06 -4.97 60.55
N GLU A 90 1.33 -4.12 59.55
CA GLU A 90 1.24 -2.67 59.68
C GLU A 90 -0.19 -2.11 59.51
N GLY A 91 -1.16 -2.96 59.16
CA GLY A 91 -2.53 -2.53 58.85
C GLY A 91 -2.64 -1.73 57.56
N ALA A 92 -1.71 -1.93 56.63
CA ALA A 92 -1.67 -1.29 55.32
C ALA A 92 -2.33 -2.17 54.25
N ALA A 93 -2.97 -1.52 53.27
CA ALA A 93 -3.48 -2.15 52.06
C ALA A 93 -2.43 -2.06 50.94
N VAL A 94 -2.33 -3.13 50.15
CA VAL A 94 -1.38 -3.26 49.04
C VAL A 94 -2.07 -2.93 47.72
N TYR A 95 -1.44 -2.04 46.96
CA TYR A 95 -1.87 -1.63 45.63
C TYR A 95 -0.74 -1.85 44.62
N VAL A 96 -1.10 -2.09 43.37
CA VAL A 96 -0.19 -2.25 42.25
C VAL A 96 -0.57 -1.29 41.14
N ILE A 97 0.41 -0.76 40.42
CA ILE A 97 0.17 -0.18 39.10
C ILE A 97 0.12 -1.34 38.11
N PRO A 98 -0.96 -1.53 37.34
CA PRO A 98 -1.13 -2.71 36.50
C PRO A 98 -0.34 -2.60 35.19
N GLY A 99 0.95 -2.31 35.30
CA GLY A 99 1.95 -2.19 34.25
C GLY A 99 3.37 -2.08 34.82
N THR A 100 4.38 -2.36 34.00
CA THR A 100 5.79 -2.34 34.40
C THR A 100 6.47 -1.02 34.03
N VAL A 101 7.56 -0.70 34.72
CA VAL A 101 8.41 0.48 34.52
C VAL A 101 9.87 0.07 34.37
N GLU A 102 10.71 0.97 33.87
CA GLU A 102 12.14 0.68 33.64
C GLU A 102 12.95 0.74 34.94
N GLU A 103 12.78 1.80 35.73
CA GLU A 103 13.66 2.12 36.85
C GLU A 103 12.91 2.26 38.18
N GLN A 104 13.65 2.06 39.28
CA GLN A 104 13.13 2.36 40.62
C GLN A 104 12.84 3.86 40.76
N GLY A 105 11.76 4.20 41.47
CA GLY A 105 11.30 5.59 41.62
C GLY A 105 10.32 6.05 40.53
N GLN A 106 10.17 5.30 39.44
CA GLN A 106 9.21 5.58 38.38
C GLN A 106 7.81 5.06 38.74
N ALA A 107 6.78 5.91 38.64
CA ALA A 107 5.41 5.54 39.03
C ALA A 107 4.34 6.50 38.48
N ARG A 108 4.66 7.26 37.43
CA ARG A 108 3.75 8.17 36.72
C ARG A 108 3.21 7.50 35.45
N ALA A 109 2.16 8.06 34.86
CA ALA A 109 1.53 7.47 33.68
C ALA A 109 2.47 7.35 32.48
N ALA A 110 3.39 8.32 32.33
CA ALA A 110 4.38 8.32 31.25
C ALA A 110 5.55 7.35 31.47
N ASP A 111 5.72 6.83 32.69
CA ASP A 111 6.81 5.92 33.01
C ASP A 111 6.42 4.44 32.79
N VAL A 112 5.13 4.16 32.52
CA VAL A 112 4.65 2.78 32.30
C VAL A 112 5.04 2.34 30.90
N LEU A 113 5.77 1.21 30.82
CA LEU A 113 6.27 0.63 29.58
C LEU A 113 5.28 -0.37 28.98
N GLN A 114 4.84 -1.35 29.78
CA GLN A 114 4.04 -2.48 29.31
C GLN A 114 2.85 -2.76 30.22
N MET A 115 1.76 -3.30 29.66
CA MET A 115 0.60 -3.81 30.40
C MET A 115 0.04 -5.09 29.77
N GLN A 116 -0.10 -6.17 30.55
CA GLN A 116 -0.62 -7.45 30.03
C GLN A 116 -2.14 -7.62 30.12
N ALA A 117 -2.86 -6.73 30.82
CA ALA A 117 -4.27 -6.98 31.11
C ALA A 117 -5.13 -5.72 31.11
N ILE A 118 -6.37 -5.84 30.63
CA ILE A 118 -7.40 -4.81 30.74
C ILE A 118 -8.13 -4.99 32.07
N VAL A 119 -8.35 -3.89 32.79
CA VAL A 119 -9.10 -3.89 34.06
C VAL A 119 -10.23 -2.89 34.05
N VAL A 120 -11.34 -3.28 34.68
CA VAL A 120 -12.46 -2.39 35.00
C VAL A 120 -12.77 -2.54 36.48
N ASP A 121 -12.82 -1.41 37.20
CA ASP A 121 -13.25 -1.36 38.59
C ASP A 121 -14.75 -1.05 38.68
N LEU A 122 -15.49 -1.99 39.27
CA LEU A 122 -16.93 -1.93 39.50
C LEU A 122 -17.17 -1.69 41.00
N ASP A 123 -17.29 -0.41 41.36
CA ASP A 123 -17.19 0.00 42.76
C ASP A 123 -18.44 0.70 43.33
N ALA A 124 -19.41 1.04 42.49
CA ALA A 124 -20.66 1.71 42.86
C ALA A 124 -21.85 1.22 42.02
N GLY A 125 -23.08 1.43 42.49
CA GLY A 125 -24.31 1.04 41.79
C GLY A 125 -24.56 -0.47 41.78
N ASP A 126 -25.34 -0.94 40.79
CA ASP A 126 -25.69 -2.37 40.65
C ASP A 126 -24.52 -3.18 40.07
N ILE A 127 -23.66 -3.70 40.96
CA ILE A 127 -22.47 -4.45 40.56
C ILE A 127 -22.79 -5.74 39.79
N PRO A 128 -23.75 -6.60 40.22
CA PRO A 128 -24.15 -7.76 39.44
C PRO A 128 -24.61 -7.41 38.02
N ALA A 129 -25.46 -6.40 37.86
CA ALA A 129 -25.93 -6.00 36.52
C ALA A 129 -24.78 -5.49 35.65
N LYS A 130 -23.83 -4.73 36.22
CA LYS A 130 -22.62 -4.28 35.51
C LYS A 130 -21.73 -5.44 35.09
N LEU A 131 -21.50 -6.40 35.99
CA LEU A 131 -20.71 -7.60 35.71
C LEU A 131 -21.35 -8.43 34.59
N ASP A 132 -22.66 -8.67 34.67
CA ASP A 132 -23.41 -9.37 33.64
C ASP A 132 -23.34 -8.64 32.29
N HIS A 133 -23.39 -7.32 32.30
CA HIS A 133 -23.31 -6.49 31.09
C HIS A 133 -21.93 -6.58 30.43
N VAL A 134 -20.85 -6.34 31.17
CA VAL A 134 -19.50 -6.45 30.60
C VAL A 134 -19.19 -7.88 30.17
N THR A 135 -19.65 -8.90 30.91
CA THR A 135 -19.44 -10.30 30.53
C THR A 135 -20.21 -10.67 29.26
N ARG A 136 -21.45 -10.19 29.13
CA ARG A 136 -22.28 -10.44 27.95
C ARG A 136 -21.70 -9.83 26.68
N HIS A 137 -21.14 -8.62 26.78
CA HIS A 137 -20.70 -7.85 25.61
C HIS A 137 -19.21 -8.00 25.31
N LEU A 138 -18.36 -8.08 26.33
CA LEU A 138 -16.90 -8.16 26.17
C LEU A 138 -16.38 -9.62 26.23
N GLY A 139 -17.24 -10.55 26.65
CA GLY A 139 -16.89 -11.96 26.82
C GLY A 139 -16.43 -12.27 28.24
N THR A 140 -16.17 -13.55 28.49
CA THR A 140 -15.86 -14.06 29.83
C THR A 140 -14.54 -13.46 30.37
N PRO A 141 -14.54 -12.85 31.57
CA PRO A 141 -13.32 -12.36 32.22
C PRO A 141 -12.35 -13.48 32.60
N THR A 142 -11.06 -13.19 32.52
CA THR A 142 -9.97 -14.05 33.01
C THR A 142 -9.96 -14.09 34.53
N LEU A 143 -10.08 -12.93 35.18
CA LEU A 143 -10.22 -12.82 36.63
C LEU A 143 -11.42 -11.97 37.03
N ILE A 144 -12.10 -12.40 38.08
CA ILE A 144 -13.05 -11.59 38.84
C ILE A 144 -12.56 -11.56 40.28
N ILE A 145 -12.28 -10.38 40.80
CA ILE A 145 -11.68 -10.17 42.12
C ILE A 145 -12.64 -9.38 42.99
N GLU A 146 -12.89 -9.84 44.20
CA GLU A 146 -13.56 -9.05 45.25
C GLU A 146 -12.54 -8.15 45.93
N SER A 147 -12.70 -6.82 45.79
CA SER A 147 -11.71 -5.84 46.27
C SER A 147 -11.72 -5.62 47.80
N GLY A 148 -12.50 -6.42 48.53
CA GLY A 148 -12.79 -6.33 49.97
C GLY A 148 -13.83 -5.26 50.34
N GLY A 149 -14.01 -4.24 49.49
CA GLY A 149 -14.99 -3.18 49.69
C GLY A 149 -16.43 -3.63 49.40
N ARG A 150 -17.39 -2.96 50.03
CA ARG A 150 -18.83 -3.15 49.75
C ARG A 150 -19.48 -1.83 49.33
N THR A 151 -20.49 -1.91 48.47
CA THR A 151 -21.38 -0.77 48.18
C THR A 151 -22.27 -0.47 49.38
N PRO A 152 -22.95 0.70 49.45
CA PRO A 152 -23.95 0.98 50.50
C PRO A 152 -25.06 -0.08 50.61
N GLU A 153 -25.40 -0.72 49.50
CA GLU A 153 -26.40 -1.79 49.39
C GLU A 153 -25.84 -3.17 49.79
N GLY A 154 -24.55 -3.24 50.14
CA GLY A 154 -23.88 -4.44 50.65
C GLY A 154 -23.26 -5.36 49.60
N ALA A 155 -23.38 -5.03 48.30
CA ALA A 155 -22.76 -5.80 47.22
C ALA A 155 -21.22 -5.72 47.29
N ALA A 156 -20.53 -6.80 46.93
CA ALA A 156 -19.07 -6.80 46.83
C ALA A 156 -18.63 -5.90 45.66
N LYS A 157 -17.64 -5.04 45.89
CA LYS A 157 -16.96 -4.29 44.82
C LYS A 157 -16.03 -5.22 44.07
N LEU A 158 -16.00 -5.12 42.73
CA LEU A 158 -15.30 -6.08 41.88
C LEU A 158 -14.25 -5.41 40.99
N HIS A 159 -13.09 -6.05 40.86
CA HIS A 159 -12.19 -5.81 39.73
C HIS A 159 -12.39 -6.91 38.71
N VAL A 160 -12.61 -6.53 37.45
CA VAL A 160 -12.83 -7.46 36.36
C VAL A 160 -11.69 -7.33 35.37
N TRP A 161 -11.02 -8.45 35.06
CA TRP A 161 -9.80 -8.47 34.26
C TRP A 161 -9.90 -9.39 33.06
N TRP A 162 -9.29 -8.96 31.95
CA TRP A 162 -9.04 -9.79 30.78
C TRP A 162 -7.54 -9.77 30.48
N LYS A 163 -6.91 -10.95 30.53
CA LYS A 163 -5.51 -11.17 30.14
C LYS A 163 -5.39 -11.04 28.63
N LEU A 164 -4.44 -10.23 28.19
CA LEU A 164 -4.11 -10.11 26.79
C LEU A 164 -3.27 -11.31 26.34
N THR A 165 -3.28 -11.59 25.05
CA THR A 165 -2.40 -12.61 24.44
C THR A 165 -0.93 -12.17 24.42
N GLU A 166 -0.65 -10.86 24.47
CA GLU A 166 0.68 -10.24 24.49
C GLU A 166 0.67 -8.90 25.25
N PRO A 167 1.82 -8.37 25.71
CA PRO A 167 1.87 -7.10 26.43
C PRO A 167 1.52 -5.93 25.52
N ALA A 168 0.71 -5.00 26.02
CA ALA A 168 0.47 -3.73 25.35
C ALA A 168 1.59 -2.72 25.67
N GLU A 169 2.22 -2.19 24.62
CA GLU A 169 3.33 -1.23 24.70
C GLU A 169 3.10 -0.07 23.73
N GLY A 170 3.80 1.05 23.91
CA GLY A 170 3.71 2.20 22.99
C GLY A 170 2.27 2.66 22.72
N ASP A 171 1.84 2.65 21.45
CA ASP A 171 0.49 3.06 21.06
C ASP A 171 -0.62 2.08 21.51
N ASP A 172 -0.30 0.80 21.68
CA ASP A 172 -1.22 -0.20 22.21
C ASP A 172 -1.51 0.06 23.70
N LEU A 173 -0.53 0.58 24.45
CA LEU A 173 -0.73 1.04 25.82
C LEU A 173 -1.73 2.20 25.90
N ALA A 174 -1.65 3.15 24.96
CA ALA A 174 -2.61 4.26 24.85
C ALA A 174 -4.02 3.75 24.50
N THR A 175 -4.11 2.79 23.58
CA THR A 175 -5.37 2.13 23.21
C THR A 175 -5.99 1.42 24.42
N LEU A 176 -5.21 0.61 25.13
CA LEU A 176 -5.65 -0.09 26.33
C LEU A 176 -6.20 0.88 27.39
N CYS A 177 -5.49 1.98 27.66
CA CYS A 177 -5.92 3.00 28.60
C CYS A 177 -7.24 3.69 28.18
N ARG A 178 -7.39 3.98 26.88
CA ARG A 178 -8.65 4.51 26.33
C ARG A 178 -9.81 3.54 26.57
N LEU A 179 -9.62 2.25 26.27
CA LEU A 179 -10.65 1.21 26.44
C LEU A 179 -11.09 1.07 27.90
N ARG A 180 -10.15 1.04 28.86
CA ARG A 180 -10.49 1.03 30.30
C ARG A 180 -11.44 2.17 30.66
N GLY A 181 -11.14 3.39 30.17
CA GLY A 181 -11.98 4.56 30.37
C GLY A 181 -13.35 4.47 29.70
N GLU A 182 -13.43 3.98 28.47
CA GLU A 182 -14.70 3.83 27.74
C GLU A 182 -15.63 2.80 28.38
N ILE A 183 -15.10 1.66 28.82
CA ILE A 183 -15.88 0.64 29.51
C ILE A 183 -16.42 1.22 30.81
N ALA A 184 -15.56 1.87 31.60
CA ALA A 184 -15.96 2.52 32.84
C ALA A 184 -17.09 3.54 32.60
N VAL A 185 -17.00 4.37 31.55
CA VAL A 185 -18.07 5.31 31.20
C VAL A 185 -19.36 4.57 30.82
N LYS A 186 -19.30 3.51 30.00
CA LYS A 186 -20.47 2.76 29.53
C LYS A 186 -21.19 2.00 30.64
N VAL A 187 -20.49 1.56 31.69
CA VAL A 187 -21.10 0.81 32.81
C VAL A 187 -21.17 1.61 34.11
N GLY A 188 -20.74 2.88 34.09
CA GLY A 188 -20.63 3.72 35.28
C GLY A 188 -19.65 3.17 36.32
N GLY A 189 -18.51 2.62 35.90
CA GLY A 189 -17.37 2.24 36.73
C GLY A 189 -16.40 3.41 36.97
N ASP A 190 -15.26 3.14 37.61
CA ASP A 190 -14.27 4.19 37.90
C ASP A 190 -13.48 4.61 36.64
N THR A 191 -13.65 5.86 36.21
CA THR A 191 -13.02 6.41 35.02
C THR A 191 -11.55 6.79 35.22
N HIS A 192 -11.03 6.80 36.45
CA HIS A 192 -9.61 7.07 36.71
C HIS A 192 -8.69 6.01 36.10
N PHE A 193 -9.22 4.79 35.86
CA PHE A 193 -8.52 3.72 35.16
C PHE A 193 -8.22 4.01 33.68
N ARG A 194 -8.70 5.15 33.14
CA ARG A 194 -8.17 5.72 31.89
C ARG A 194 -6.67 6.04 32.01
N SER A 195 -6.15 6.25 33.21
CA SER A 195 -4.73 6.52 33.41
C SER A 195 -3.92 5.25 33.62
N ALA A 196 -2.79 5.14 32.93
CA ALA A 196 -1.85 4.02 33.05
C ALA A 196 -1.33 3.81 34.49
N HIS A 197 -1.19 4.87 35.28
CA HIS A 197 -0.64 4.80 36.64
C HIS A 197 -1.67 4.54 37.74
N GLN A 198 -2.95 4.32 37.39
CA GLN A 198 -4.01 4.18 38.38
C GLN A 198 -3.77 2.94 39.25
N PRO A 199 -3.51 3.07 40.56
CA PRO A 199 -3.23 1.93 41.42
C PRO A 199 -4.51 1.15 41.74
N ILE A 200 -4.39 -0.18 41.84
CA ILE A 200 -5.50 -1.09 42.17
C ILE A 200 -5.08 -2.12 43.20
N ARG A 201 -6.02 -2.61 44.01
CA ARG A 201 -5.70 -3.56 45.08
C ARG A 201 -5.34 -4.92 44.54
N VAL A 202 -4.37 -5.54 45.20
CA VAL A 202 -3.82 -6.84 44.83
C VAL A 202 -4.61 -7.96 45.53
N PRO A 203 -5.12 -8.97 44.83
CA PRO A 203 -5.72 -10.14 45.45
C PRO A 203 -4.70 -10.99 46.22
N GLY A 204 -5.18 -11.75 47.20
CA GLY A 204 -4.34 -12.42 48.19
C GLY A 204 -3.73 -11.46 49.22
N THR A 205 -4.07 -10.17 49.19
CA THR A 205 -3.69 -9.20 50.24
C THR A 205 -4.90 -8.79 51.08
N VAL A 206 -4.68 -8.06 52.17
CA VAL A 206 -5.72 -7.77 53.15
C VAL A 206 -6.23 -6.34 53.04
N TYR A 207 -7.53 -6.19 52.89
CA TYR A 207 -8.27 -4.94 52.95
C TYR A 207 -8.38 -4.43 54.39
N HIS A 208 -8.17 -3.13 54.59
CA HIS A 208 -8.01 -2.53 55.91
C HIS A 208 -8.78 -1.22 56.09
N LYS A 209 -10.09 -1.16 55.81
CA LYS A 209 -10.86 0.12 55.88
C LYS A 209 -12.00 0.05 56.89
N HIS A 210 -12.21 1.16 57.60
CA HIS A 210 -13.28 1.34 58.61
C HIS A 210 -13.31 0.26 59.70
N GLY A 211 -12.14 -0.25 60.11
CA GLY A 211 -12.05 -1.31 61.13
C GLY A 211 -12.46 -2.70 60.65
N HIS A 212 -12.69 -2.88 59.33
CA HIS A 212 -12.94 -4.18 58.73
C HIS A 212 -11.66 -4.72 58.08
N GLN A 213 -11.35 -5.98 58.39
CA GLN A 213 -10.33 -6.77 57.71
C GLN A 213 -11.00 -7.83 56.83
N ARG A 214 -10.61 -7.89 55.56
CA ARG A 214 -11.09 -8.91 54.61
C ARG A 214 -10.00 -9.26 53.60
N LEU A 215 -9.98 -10.50 53.15
CA LEU A 215 -9.12 -10.88 52.04
C LEU A 215 -9.64 -10.20 50.76
N VAL A 216 -8.72 -9.63 49.98
CA VAL A 216 -8.99 -9.30 48.57
C VAL A 216 -8.91 -10.61 47.82
N GLN A 217 -10.05 -11.15 47.37
CA GLN A 217 -10.15 -12.54 46.95
C GLN A 217 -10.41 -12.66 45.44
N ILE A 218 -9.68 -13.55 44.77
CA ILE A 218 -10.03 -14.04 43.43
C ILE A 218 -11.28 -14.91 43.56
N ARG A 219 -12.41 -14.39 43.07
CA ARG A 219 -13.69 -15.11 43.05
C ARG A 219 -13.73 -16.13 41.93
N GLU A 220 -13.23 -15.76 40.76
CA GLU A 220 -13.20 -16.61 39.56
C GLU A 220 -11.90 -16.40 38.82
N HIS A 221 -11.27 -17.50 38.39
CA HIS A 221 -10.09 -17.53 37.52
C HIS A 221 -10.32 -18.51 36.39
N ARG A 222 -10.03 -18.09 35.16
CA ARG A 222 -10.17 -18.90 33.95
C ARG A 222 -8.97 -18.68 33.04
N SER A 223 -8.57 -19.73 32.32
CA SER A 223 -7.55 -19.66 31.27
C SER A 223 -8.16 -19.12 29.96
N VAL A 224 -8.59 -17.86 29.99
CA VAL A 224 -9.13 -17.14 28.83
C VAL A 224 -8.26 -15.92 28.58
N GLU A 225 -7.78 -15.78 27.36
CA GLU A 225 -7.01 -14.64 26.89
C GLU A 225 -7.77 -13.93 25.77
N VAL A 226 -7.51 -12.64 25.58
CA VAL A 226 -8.14 -11.81 24.55
C VAL A 226 -7.10 -11.04 23.77
N ASP A 227 -7.26 -10.90 22.46
CA ASP A 227 -6.47 -9.91 21.70
C ASP A 227 -6.99 -8.50 22.02
N LEU A 228 -6.08 -7.53 22.18
CA LEU A 228 -6.41 -6.16 22.59
C LEU A 228 -7.35 -5.46 21.60
N ALA A 229 -7.20 -5.74 20.31
CA ALA A 229 -7.96 -5.09 19.27
C ALA A 229 -9.32 -5.77 19.02
N ASP A 230 -9.39 -7.12 19.14
CA ASP A 230 -10.62 -7.89 19.36
C ASP A 230 -11.47 -7.30 20.47
N PHE A 231 -10.81 -7.00 21.59
CA PHE A 231 -11.46 -6.44 22.75
C PHE A 231 -11.94 -5.01 22.48
N ALA A 232 -11.15 -4.20 21.78
CA ALA A 232 -11.51 -2.84 21.40
C ALA A 232 -12.82 -2.77 20.58
N GLU A 233 -13.01 -3.72 19.67
CA GLU A 233 -14.24 -3.87 18.88
C GLU A 233 -15.46 -4.15 19.76
N LYS A 234 -15.34 -5.13 20.66
CA LYS A 234 -16.41 -5.47 21.60
C LYS A 234 -16.76 -4.29 22.49
N VAL A 235 -15.76 -3.52 22.93
CA VAL A 235 -15.96 -2.29 23.69
C VAL A 235 -16.70 -1.25 22.84
N ALA A 236 -16.35 -1.07 21.57
CA ALA A 236 -17.05 -0.14 20.68
C ALA A 236 -18.52 -0.53 20.48
N GLU A 237 -18.80 -1.80 20.21
CA GLU A 237 -20.15 -2.35 20.00
C GLU A 237 -20.97 -2.43 21.30
N MET A 238 -20.33 -2.49 22.47
CA MET A 238 -21.02 -2.57 23.76
C MET A 238 -21.89 -1.31 23.96
N PRO A 239 -23.23 -1.45 24.11
CA PRO A 239 -24.07 -0.30 24.42
C PRO A 239 -23.83 0.16 25.87
N PRO A 240 -24.06 1.44 26.16
CA PRO A 240 -24.22 1.91 27.53
C PRO A 240 -25.19 1.05 28.34
N LEU A 241 -24.85 0.76 29.60
CA LEU A 241 -25.77 0.10 30.52
C LEU A 241 -26.98 1.03 30.76
N PRO A 242 -28.23 0.54 30.61
CA PRO A 242 -29.43 1.35 30.83
C PRO A 242 -29.44 1.99 32.22
N GLY A 243 -29.67 3.31 32.28
CA GLY A 243 -29.67 4.08 33.53
C GLY A 243 -28.34 4.78 33.86
N VAL A 244 -27.29 4.57 33.06
CA VAL A 244 -26.06 5.38 33.11
C VAL A 244 -26.29 6.65 32.28
N GLY A 245 -26.40 7.81 32.92
CA GLY A 245 -26.73 9.07 32.25
C GLY A 245 -25.59 9.59 31.37
N PHE A 246 -25.75 9.53 30.05
CA PHE A 246 -24.82 10.13 29.10
C PHE A 246 -25.20 11.59 28.83
N ALA A 247 -24.40 12.52 29.35
CA ALA A 247 -24.15 13.78 28.65
C ALA A 247 -23.20 13.46 27.49
N SER A 248 -23.56 13.92 26.30
CA SER A 248 -22.92 13.58 25.03
C SER A 248 -21.43 13.89 25.01
N ASP A 249 -20.66 13.04 24.34
CA ASP A 249 -20.02 13.37 23.06
C ASP A 249 -19.29 12.12 22.54
N VAL A 250 -19.67 11.69 21.33
CA VAL A 250 -18.88 11.03 20.27
C VAL A 250 -19.82 10.13 19.46
N ALA A 251 -20.04 10.61 18.23
CA ALA A 251 -20.41 9.95 16.97
C ALA A 251 -21.27 8.67 16.94
N ALA A 252 -22.24 8.71 16.02
CA ALA A 252 -23.19 7.68 15.64
C ALA A 252 -22.59 6.28 15.37
N PRO A 253 -23.40 5.21 15.43
CA PRO A 253 -22.97 3.86 15.04
C PRO A 253 -22.71 3.83 13.52
N THR A 254 -21.45 3.61 13.12
CA THR A 254 -21.14 3.20 11.75
C THR A 254 -21.55 1.73 11.60
N ALA A 255 -22.42 1.47 10.63
CA ALA A 255 -22.80 0.11 10.25
C ALA A 255 -21.55 -0.70 9.87
N LYS A 256 -21.56 -2.02 10.12
CA LYS A 256 -20.47 -2.93 9.70
C LYS A 256 -20.10 -2.64 8.24
N PRO A 257 -18.82 -2.39 7.93
CA PRO A 257 -18.42 -2.04 6.59
C PRO A 257 -18.70 -3.22 5.65
N GLY A 258 -19.22 -2.92 4.45
CA GLY A 258 -19.33 -3.92 3.40
C GLY A 258 -17.93 -4.44 3.05
N ILE A 259 -17.79 -5.74 2.77
CA ILE A 259 -16.49 -6.35 2.51
C ILE A 259 -15.73 -5.65 1.37
N ASP A 260 -16.45 -5.16 0.36
CA ASP A 260 -15.86 -4.37 -0.73
C ASP A 260 -15.22 -3.07 -0.25
N ALA A 261 -15.82 -2.42 0.76
CA ALA A 261 -15.27 -1.21 1.37
C ALA A 261 -14.04 -1.54 2.23
N VAL A 262 -14.09 -2.63 3.00
CA VAL A 262 -12.97 -3.14 3.80
C VAL A 262 -11.74 -3.43 2.94
N LEU A 263 -11.91 -4.14 1.83
CA LEU A 263 -10.80 -4.58 0.98
C LEU A 263 -10.16 -3.45 0.15
N THR A 264 -10.83 -2.30 0.02
CA THR A 264 -10.39 -1.21 -0.87
C THR A 264 -10.04 0.10 -0.15
N THR A 265 -10.38 0.22 1.13
CA THR A 265 -10.13 1.45 1.91
C THR A 265 -9.00 1.21 2.90
N PRO A 266 -7.89 1.96 2.81
CA PRO A 266 -6.83 1.91 3.80
C PRO A 266 -7.37 2.36 5.16
N VAL A 267 -7.02 1.62 6.22
CA VAL A 267 -7.41 1.85 7.60
C VAL A 267 -6.20 2.26 8.41
N ARG A 268 -6.25 3.47 8.95
CA ARG A 268 -5.21 4.09 9.76
C ARG A 268 -5.47 3.86 11.24
N GLU A 269 -4.38 3.80 11.97
CA GLU A 269 -4.37 3.76 13.43
C GLU A 269 -5.04 4.99 14.04
N GLY A 270 -5.63 4.81 15.23
CA GLY A 270 -6.34 5.87 15.95
C GLY A 270 -7.83 6.02 15.62
N ALA A 271 -8.44 5.08 14.87
CA ALA A 271 -9.85 5.14 14.45
C ALA A 271 -10.21 6.44 13.70
N VAL A 272 -9.27 6.89 12.85
CA VAL A 272 -9.41 8.10 12.03
C VAL A 272 -10.36 7.85 10.84
N ASP A 273 -10.52 6.59 10.43
CA ASP A 273 -11.36 6.17 9.31
C ASP A 273 -12.66 5.49 9.81
N ASP A 274 -13.59 5.20 8.88
CA ASP A 274 -14.97 4.74 9.19
C ASP A 274 -15.07 3.44 10.01
N TRP A 275 -13.97 2.66 10.11
CA TRP A 275 -13.83 1.45 10.92
C TRP A 275 -12.38 1.27 11.42
N SER A 276 -12.19 0.44 12.46
CA SER A 276 -10.87 0.21 13.07
C SER A 276 -9.98 -0.73 12.26
N ARG A 277 -8.65 -0.69 12.48
CA ARG A 277 -7.69 -1.62 11.84
C ARG A 277 -8.04 -3.09 12.10
N PHE A 278 -8.58 -3.37 13.28
CA PHE A 278 -9.04 -4.70 13.67
C PHE A 278 -10.35 -5.08 12.97
N GLN A 279 -11.30 -4.14 12.82
CA GLN A 279 -12.52 -4.36 12.01
C GLN A 279 -12.19 -4.62 10.55
N GLY A 280 -11.19 -3.92 10.02
CA GLY A 280 -10.66 -4.16 8.69
C GLY A 280 -9.99 -5.54 8.57
N ALA A 281 -9.06 -5.84 9.48
CA ALA A 281 -8.31 -7.10 9.49
C ALA A 281 -9.22 -8.32 9.65
N SER A 282 -10.09 -8.34 10.65
CA SER A 282 -10.96 -9.48 10.96
C SER A 282 -12.03 -9.71 9.90
N ALA A 283 -12.55 -8.65 9.27
CA ALA A 283 -13.45 -8.78 8.14
C ALA A 283 -12.73 -9.33 6.89
N ALA A 284 -11.51 -8.87 6.61
CA ALA A 284 -10.69 -9.38 5.50
C ALA A 284 -10.25 -10.83 5.74
N ILE A 285 -9.74 -11.17 6.92
CA ILE A 285 -9.35 -12.54 7.32
C ILE A 285 -10.57 -13.46 7.25
N GLY A 286 -11.70 -13.07 7.83
CA GLY A 286 -12.93 -13.85 7.79
C GLY A 286 -13.49 -14.06 6.38
N HIS A 287 -13.21 -13.15 5.45
CA HIS A 287 -13.52 -13.30 4.03
C HIS A 287 -12.61 -14.33 3.36
N TYR A 288 -11.29 -14.23 3.50
CA TYR A 288 -10.35 -15.18 2.92
C TYR A 288 -10.44 -16.57 3.56
N VAL A 289 -10.66 -16.68 4.87
CA VAL A 289 -10.95 -17.95 5.58
C VAL A 289 -12.17 -18.65 5.00
N ARG A 290 -13.25 -17.91 4.71
CA ARG A 290 -14.45 -18.49 4.10
C ARG A 290 -14.17 -19.01 2.70
N LEU A 291 -13.37 -18.29 1.92
CA LEU A 291 -12.97 -18.72 0.58
C LEU A 291 -12.06 -19.94 0.62
N VAL A 292 -11.13 -20.04 1.56
CA VAL A 292 -10.33 -21.25 1.75
C VAL A 292 -11.23 -22.42 2.16
N HIS A 293 -12.16 -22.20 3.08
CA HIS A 293 -13.09 -23.24 3.56
C HIS A 293 -14.05 -23.73 2.48
N GLU A 294 -14.51 -22.85 1.58
CA GLU A 294 -15.35 -23.17 0.43
C GLU A 294 -14.58 -23.82 -0.74
N GLY A 295 -13.26 -24.04 -0.61
CA GLY A 295 -12.41 -24.59 -1.67
C GLY A 295 -12.21 -23.63 -2.85
N ARG A 296 -12.45 -22.34 -2.59
CA ARG A 296 -12.39 -21.22 -3.53
C ARG A 296 -10.95 -20.66 -3.59
N LEU A 297 -10.27 -20.58 -2.47
CA LEU A 297 -8.82 -20.33 -2.39
C LEU A 297 -8.12 -21.57 -1.83
N ASP A 298 -6.88 -21.84 -2.25
CA ASP A 298 -6.05 -22.79 -1.50
C ASP A 298 -5.51 -22.12 -0.21
N PRO A 299 -5.14 -22.87 0.83
CA PRO A 299 -4.71 -22.29 2.11
C PRO A 299 -3.50 -21.35 2.00
N PHE A 300 -2.58 -21.59 1.06
CA PHE A 300 -1.43 -20.75 0.85
C PHE A 300 -1.81 -19.44 0.14
N ALA A 301 -2.66 -19.48 -0.90
CA ALA A 301 -3.17 -18.27 -1.54
C ALA A 301 -4.07 -17.45 -0.60
N GLY A 302 -4.86 -18.10 0.26
CA GLY A 302 -5.64 -17.42 1.30
C GLY A 302 -4.75 -16.67 2.28
N TRP A 303 -3.64 -17.29 2.70
CA TRP A 303 -2.64 -16.63 3.55
C TRP A 303 -1.91 -15.48 2.83
N GLU A 304 -1.50 -15.67 1.58
CA GLU A 304 -0.88 -14.62 0.74
C GLU A 304 -1.81 -13.41 0.58
N ALA A 305 -3.12 -13.62 0.41
CA ALA A 305 -4.12 -12.57 0.29
C ALA A 305 -4.36 -11.82 1.62
N ILE A 306 -4.34 -12.53 2.75
CA ILE A 306 -4.40 -11.94 4.11
C ILE A 306 -3.16 -11.05 4.35
N CYS A 307 -1.96 -11.54 4.01
CA CYS A 307 -0.73 -10.74 4.09
C CYS A 307 -0.76 -9.53 3.15
N GLY A 308 -1.28 -9.70 1.93
CA GLY A 308 -1.45 -8.63 0.94
C GLY A 308 -2.38 -7.53 1.44
N TYR A 309 -3.52 -7.91 2.03
CA TYR A 309 -4.44 -6.98 2.69
C TYR A 309 -3.74 -6.20 3.81
N ASN A 310 -3.05 -6.92 4.70
CA ASN A 310 -2.33 -6.33 5.81
C ASN A 310 -1.29 -5.28 5.35
N ALA A 311 -0.50 -5.62 4.32
CA ALA A 311 0.49 -4.71 3.77
C ALA A 311 -0.13 -3.52 3.01
N ALA A 312 -1.23 -3.75 2.28
CA ALA A 312 -1.81 -2.73 1.42
C ALA A 312 -2.75 -1.77 2.15
N MET A 313 -3.56 -2.28 3.09
CA MET A 313 -4.70 -1.57 3.67
C MET A 313 -4.53 -1.22 5.14
N LEU A 314 -3.67 -1.87 5.93
CA LEU A 314 -3.46 -1.48 7.34
C LEU A 314 -2.30 -0.49 7.47
N ARG A 315 -2.50 0.60 8.23
CA ARG A 315 -1.49 1.63 8.48
C ARG A 315 -1.36 1.93 9.98
N PRO A 316 -0.28 1.48 10.65
CA PRO A 316 0.74 0.55 10.16
C PRO A 316 0.19 -0.87 9.92
N SER A 317 0.91 -1.69 9.17
CA SER A 317 0.58 -3.12 9.02
C SER A 317 0.74 -3.84 10.36
N TRP A 318 -0.06 -4.88 10.61
CA TRP A 318 0.16 -5.81 11.72
C TRP A 318 1.45 -6.62 11.50
N PRO A 319 2.14 -6.99 12.59
CA PRO A 319 3.15 -8.04 12.55
C PRO A 319 2.56 -9.34 11.98
N LEU A 320 3.37 -10.08 11.19
CA LEU A 320 2.90 -11.30 10.54
C LEU A 320 2.49 -12.37 11.54
N ASP A 321 3.16 -12.45 12.70
CA ASP A 321 2.87 -13.43 13.74
C ASP A 321 1.48 -13.19 14.35
N ARG A 322 1.14 -11.93 14.62
CA ARG A 322 -0.20 -11.51 15.08
C ARG A 322 -1.28 -11.79 14.04
N LEU A 323 -0.99 -11.49 12.77
CA LEU A 323 -1.89 -11.76 11.65
C LEU A 323 -2.15 -13.26 11.48
N MET A 324 -1.13 -14.10 11.72
CA MET A 324 -1.23 -15.55 11.66
C MET A 324 -2.10 -16.08 12.78
N ALA A 325 -1.83 -15.67 14.02
CA ALA A 325 -2.61 -16.08 15.19
C ALA A 325 -4.11 -15.74 15.03
N GLU A 326 -4.43 -14.56 14.50
CA GLU A 326 -5.82 -14.17 14.25
C GLU A 326 -6.46 -14.97 13.10
N SER A 327 -5.68 -15.30 12.07
CA SER A 327 -6.13 -16.14 10.96
C SER A 327 -6.41 -17.58 11.37
N GLU A 328 -5.57 -18.17 12.21
CA GLU A 328 -5.76 -19.49 12.80
C GLU A 328 -6.98 -19.52 13.71
N ARG A 329 -7.14 -18.51 14.57
CA ARG A 329 -8.30 -18.38 15.46
C ARG A 329 -9.62 -18.29 14.68
N LEU A 330 -9.67 -17.46 13.64
CA LEU A 330 -10.87 -17.32 12.80
C LEU A 330 -11.13 -18.58 11.95
N TRP A 331 -10.08 -19.27 11.50
CA TRP A 331 -10.19 -20.57 10.84
C TRP A 331 -10.80 -21.63 11.77
N GLU A 332 -10.31 -21.77 13.00
CA GLU A 332 -10.83 -22.71 13.99
C GLU A 332 -12.31 -22.44 14.32
N LEU A 333 -12.66 -21.16 14.55
CA LEU A 333 -14.03 -20.72 14.78
C LEU A 333 -14.94 -21.03 13.58
N HIS A 334 -14.44 -20.78 12.37
CA HIS A 334 -15.19 -21.01 11.13
C HIS A 334 -15.40 -22.51 10.87
N VAL A 335 -14.39 -23.36 11.07
CA VAL A 335 -14.51 -24.83 10.94
C VAL A 335 -15.45 -25.40 12.01
N LYS A 336 -15.35 -24.95 13.26
CA LYS A 336 -16.25 -25.38 14.34
C LYS A 336 -17.72 -25.05 14.05
N ARG A 337 -17.98 -23.95 13.36
CA ARG A 337 -19.34 -23.48 13.02
C ARG A 337 -19.89 -24.10 11.73
N ASN A 338 -19.05 -24.31 10.72
CA ASN A 338 -19.47 -24.66 9.36
C ASN A 338 -19.06 -26.07 8.93
N GLY A 339 -18.46 -26.87 9.82
CA GLY A 339 -18.02 -28.23 9.54
C GLY A 339 -16.65 -28.30 8.87
N PRO A 340 -16.17 -29.52 8.54
CA PRO A 340 -14.87 -29.70 7.90
C PRO A 340 -14.83 -28.95 6.56
N PRO A 341 -13.69 -28.32 6.22
CA PRO A 341 -13.56 -27.53 5.01
C PRO A 341 -13.74 -28.38 3.76
N LEU A 342 -14.34 -27.79 2.72
CA LEU A 342 -14.36 -28.34 1.36
C LEU A 342 -12.97 -28.16 0.72
N LEU A 343 -11.93 -28.66 1.38
CA LEU A 343 -10.62 -28.75 0.77
C LEU A 343 -10.79 -29.64 -0.46
N ARG A 344 -10.68 -29.05 -1.66
CA ARG A 344 -10.30 -29.84 -2.84
C ARG A 344 -9.11 -30.65 -2.39
N ALA A 345 -9.24 -31.96 -2.41
CA ALA A 345 -8.16 -32.85 -2.01
C ALA A 345 -6.90 -32.39 -2.74
N ALA A 346 -6.01 -31.69 -2.02
CA ALA A 346 -4.60 -31.69 -2.35
C ALA A 346 -4.27 -33.16 -2.55
N HIS A 347 -3.59 -33.51 -3.64
CA HIS A 347 -3.29 -34.87 -4.05
C HIS A 347 -2.59 -35.64 -2.90
N ALA A 348 -3.36 -36.13 -1.92
CA ALA A 348 -2.86 -36.76 -0.69
C ALA A 348 -2.50 -38.23 -0.91
N GLY A 349 -2.47 -38.67 -2.18
CA GLY A 349 -2.10 -40.01 -2.59
C GLY A 349 -0.92 -40.07 -3.57
N ALA A 350 -0.35 -38.93 -3.96
CA ALA A 350 0.91 -38.93 -4.71
C ALA A 350 2.06 -38.82 -3.69
N PRO A 351 3.08 -39.69 -3.70
CA PRO A 351 4.29 -39.42 -2.93
C PRO A 351 4.79 -38.03 -3.34
N ALA A 352 5.03 -37.16 -2.35
CA ALA A 352 5.61 -35.84 -2.62
C ALA A 352 6.89 -36.07 -3.41
N SER A 353 6.92 -35.60 -4.66
CA SER A 353 8.14 -35.66 -5.46
C SER A 353 9.23 -34.97 -4.65
N PRO A 354 10.40 -35.62 -4.45
CA PRO A 354 11.48 -35.00 -3.69
C PRO A 354 11.81 -33.66 -4.33
N LEU A 355 11.86 -32.60 -3.52
CA LEU A 355 12.24 -31.28 -4.00
C LEU A 355 13.65 -31.36 -4.59
N PRO A 356 13.85 -31.06 -5.88
CA PRO A 356 15.18 -31.09 -6.47
C PRO A 356 16.03 -30.02 -5.79
N THR A 357 17.15 -30.44 -5.21
CA THR A 357 18.13 -29.55 -4.58
C THR A 357 19.47 -29.77 -5.25
N PHE A 358 20.17 -28.67 -5.53
CA PHE A 358 21.47 -28.69 -6.19
C PHE A 358 22.46 -27.95 -5.31
N SER A 359 23.64 -28.54 -5.10
CA SER A 359 24.74 -27.83 -4.45
C SER A 359 25.31 -26.78 -5.41
N LEU A 360 25.95 -25.74 -4.88
CA LEU A 360 26.67 -24.76 -5.71
C LEU A 360 27.68 -25.44 -6.65
N GLY A 361 28.40 -26.46 -6.16
CA GLY A 361 29.34 -27.24 -6.99
C GLY A 361 28.65 -27.94 -8.16
N ALA A 362 27.51 -28.59 -7.90
CA ALA A 362 26.73 -29.24 -8.96
C ALA A 362 26.24 -28.25 -10.03
N LEU A 363 25.87 -27.03 -9.66
CA LEU A 363 25.45 -25.99 -10.60
C LEU A 363 26.62 -25.41 -11.42
N LEU A 364 27.81 -25.29 -10.82
CA LEU A 364 28.99 -24.74 -11.49
C LEU A 364 29.68 -25.77 -12.40
N ASP A 365 29.65 -27.05 -12.01
CA ASP A 365 30.27 -28.14 -12.76
C ASP A 365 29.39 -28.64 -13.93
N ASP A 366 28.10 -28.25 -13.96
CA ASP A 366 27.20 -28.56 -15.07
C ASP A 366 27.50 -27.67 -16.28
N THR A 367 28.21 -28.24 -17.26
CA THR A 367 28.50 -27.61 -18.55
C THR A 367 27.55 -28.08 -19.67
N SER A 368 26.41 -28.66 -19.32
CA SER A 368 25.41 -29.07 -20.32
C SER A 368 24.91 -27.86 -21.11
N PRO A 369 24.55 -28.03 -22.39
CA PRO A 369 24.05 -26.93 -23.20
C PRO A 369 22.73 -26.40 -22.63
N MET A 370 22.58 -25.08 -22.57
CA MET A 370 21.32 -24.46 -22.20
C MET A 370 20.20 -24.92 -23.14
N PRO A 371 18.96 -25.08 -22.64
CA PRO A 371 17.81 -25.35 -23.50
C PRO A 371 17.66 -24.28 -24.59
N GLU A 372 17.32 -24.74 -25.80
CA GLU A 372 17.01 -23.86 -26.92
C GLU A 372 15.76 -23.02 -26.60
N ASP A 373 15.81 -21.74 -26.98
CA ASP A 373 14.65 -20.87 -26.85
C ASP A 373 13.52 -21.32 -27.78
N ILE A 374 12.27 -21.24 -27.33
CA ILE A 374 11.12 -21.37 -28.22
C ILE A 374 11.11 -20.20 -29.21
N ILE A 375 11.36 -18.98 -28.70
CA ILE A 375 11.63 -17.80 -29.51
C ILE A 375 12.87 -17.08 -28.97
N GLY A 376 13.94 -17.06 -29.76
CA GLY A 376 15.18 -16.37 -29.44
C GLY A 376 15.13 -14.87 -29.78
N PRO A 377 16.02 -14.06 -29.17
CA PRO A 377 16.97 -14.43 -28.11
C PRO A 377 16.34 -14.27 -26.72
N ARG A 378 16.03 -15.39 -26.03
CA ARG A 378 15.36 -15.46 -24.72
C ARG A 378 13.99 -14.78 -24.66
N VAL A 379 13.36 -14.48 -25.80
CA VAL A 379 12.05 -13.84 -25.88
C VAL A 379 10.97 -14.77 -25.34
N LEU A 380 11.04 -16.06 -25.65
CA LEU A 380 10.21 -17.09 -25.02
C LEU A 380 11.06 -18.33 -24.80
N THR A 381 11.39 -18.63 -23.54
CA THR A 381 12.09 -19.85 -23.13
C THR A 381 11.10 -21.02 -22.94
N PRO A 382 11.55 -22.28 -22.92
CA PRO A 382 10.72 -23.40 -22.48
C PRO A 382 10.07 -23.13 -21.12
N GLY A 383 8.76 -23.40 -21.02
CA GLY A 383 7.94 -23.08 -19.83
C GLY A 383 7.78 -21.57 -19.52
N GLY A 384 8.31 -20.69 -20.38
CA GLY A 384 8.25 -19.25 -20.19
C GLY A 384 6.86 -18.67 -20.45
N LEU A 385 6.59 -17.52 -19.83
CA LEU A 385 5.37 -16.75 -20.05
C LEU A 385 5.71 -15.36 -20.58
N LEU A 386 5.15 -15.03 -21.74
CA LEU A 386 5.29 -13.73 -22.39
C LEU A 386 3.99 -12.94 -22.32
N VAL A 387 4.06 -11.65 -21.98
CA VAL A 387 2.92 -10.74 -22.02
C VAL A 387 3.09 -9.74 -23.16
N LEU A 388 2.12 -9.66 -24.07
CA LEU A 388 2.03 -8.62 -25.10
C LEU A 388 0.97 -7.57 -24.70
N GLY A 389 1.44 -6.44 -24.19
CA GLY A 389 0.63 -5.28 -23.81
C GLY A 389 0.49 -4.25 -24.92
N GLY A 390 -0.56 -3.44 -24.84
CA GLY A 390 -0.73 -2.24 -25.65
C GLY A 390 -2.14 -1.69 -25.63
N ALA A 391 -2.30 -0.44 -26.06
CA ALA A 391 -3.60 0.22 -26.08
C ALA A 391 -4.61 -0.49 -27.00
N PRO A 392 -5.93 -0.34 -26.77
CA PRO A 392 -6.94 -0.81 -27.71
C PRO A 392 -6.67 -0.26 -29.12
N LYS A 393 -6.84 -1.10 -30.15
CA LYS A 393 -6.67 -0.75 -31.58
C LYS A 393 -5.25 -0.30 -32.00
N VAL A 394 -4.22 -0.51 -31.17
CA VAL A 394 -2.83 -0.18 -31.53
C VAL A 394 -2.28 -1.06 -32.66
N GLY A 395 -2.77 -2.30 -32.80
CA GLY A 395 -2.34 -3.26 -33.80
C GLY A 395 -1.92 -4.64 -33.26
N LYS A 396 -2.06 -4.91 -31.94
CA LYS A 396 -1.57 -6.13 -31.27
C LYS A 396 -1.91 -7.43 -31.97
N SER A 397 -3.19 -7.76 -32.17
CA SER A 397 -3.57 -9.07 -32.71
C SER A 397 -3.09 -9.26 -34.15
N ASP A 398 -3.04 -8.19 -34.95
CA ASP A 398 -2.50 -8.24 -36.30
C ASP A 398 -0.98 -8.51 -36.29
N PHE A 399 -0.23 -7.79 -35.45
CA PHE A 399 1.18 -8.07 -35.20
C PHE A 399 1.43 -9.49 -34.69
N LEU A 400 0.64 -9.92 -33.70
CA LEU A 400 0.77 -11.21 -33.05
C LEU A 400 0.50 -12.36 -34.02
N ILE A 401 -0.53 -12.26 -34.87
CA ILE A 401 -0.78 -13.23 -35.94
C ILE A 401 0.38 -13.24 -36.93
N SER A 402 0.81 -12.08 -37.43
CA SER A 402 1.95 -12.02 -38.36
C SER A 402 3.19 -12.69 -37.76
N TRP A 403 3.53 -12.36 -36.52
CA TRP A 403 4.68 -12.92 -35.82
C TRP A 403 4.56 -14.43 -35.64
N LEU A 404 3.43 -14.91 -35.12
CA LEU A 404 3.25 -16.34 -34.82
C LEU A 404 3.16 -17.22 -36.06
N VAL A 405 2.63 -16.71 -37.18
CA VAL A 405 2.64 -17.48 -38.43
C VAL A 405 4.07 -17.62 -38.96
N HIS A 406 4.93 -16.61 -38.79
CA HIS A 406 6.36 -16.74 -39.10
C HIS A 406 7.05 -17.77 -38.19
N MET A 407 6.76 -17.73 -36.88
CA MET A 407 7.29 -18.72 -35.93
C MET A 407 6.82 -20.14 -36.28
N ALA A 408 5.54 -20.29 -36.65
CA ALA A 408 4.96 -21.57 -37.06
C ALA A 408 5.55 -22.11 -38.37
N ALA A 409 6.04 -21.21 -39.23
CA ALA A 409 6.78 -21.54 -40.45
C ALA A 409 8.29 -21.78 -40.21
N GLY A 410 8.82 -21.50 -39.02
CA GLY A 410 10.25 -21.58 -38.73
C GLY A 410 11.06 -20.42 -39.34
N VAL A 411 10.41 -19.29 -39.61
CA VAL A 411 11.03 -18.13 -40.28
C VAL A 411 11.21 -16.99 -39.27
N PRO A 412 12.40 -16.35 -39.20
CA PRO A 412 12.62 -15.19 -38.35
C PRO A 412 11.68 -14.02 -38.68
N PHE A 413 11.31 -13.24 -37.67
CA PHE A 413 10.46 -12.06 -37.82
C PHE A 413 10.93 -10.93 -36.90
N LEU A 414 11.31 -9.78 -37.47
CA LEU A 414 11.80 -8.60 -36.75
C LEU A 414 12.93 -8.89 -35.73
N GLY A 415 13.81 -9.84 -36.06
CA GLY A 415 14.91 -10.26 -35.20
C GLY A 415 14.53 -11.33 -34.15
N PHE A 416 13.26 -11.72 -34.06
CA PHE A 416 12.82 -12.87 -33.26
C PHE A 416 12.95 -14.15 -34.08
N THR A 417 13.53 -15.19 -33.49
CA THR A 417 13.98 -16.38 -34.22
C THR A 417 13.45 -17.67 -33.58
N PRO A 418 12.74 -18.53 -34.33
CA PRO A 418 12.40 -19.86 -33.86
C PRO A 418 13.55 -20.84 -34.16
N PRO A 419 13.78 -21.88 -33.33
CA PRO A 419 14.81 -22.89 -33.58
C PRO A 419 14.40 -23.86 -34.71
N ARG A 420 13.09 -24.01 -34.93
CA ARG A 420 12.45 -24.87 -35.93
C ARG A 420 11.03 -24.36 -36.20
N PRO A 421 10.30 -24.89 -37.20
CA PRO A 421 8.87 -24.66 -37.31
C PRO A 421 8.14 -25.05 -36.00
N LEU A 422 7.34 -24.12 -35.48
CA LEU A 422 6.64 -24.27 -34.20
C LEU A 422 5.16 -24.65 -34.37
N ARG A 423 4.63 -25.44 -33.45
CA ARG A 423 3.19 -25.68 -33.30
C ARG A 423 2.60 -24.61 -32.40
N VAL A 424 1.67 -23.84 -32.92
CA VAL A 424 1.05 -22.71 -32.22
C VAL A 424 -0.44 -22.96 -32.07
N PHE A 425 -0.91 -22.98 -30.83
CA PHE A 425 -2.34 -22.96 -30.51
C PHE A 425 -2.76 -21.54 -30.12
N TYR A 426 -3.55 -20.89 -30.98
CA TYR A 426 -4.02 -19.52 -30.80
C TYR A 426 -5.46 -19.51 -30.27
N LEU A 427 -5.60 -19.48 -28.95
CA LEU A 427 -6.88 -19.37 -28.23
C LEU A 427 -7.40 -17.93 -28.30
N GLN A 428 -7.99 -17.61 -29.44
CA GLN A 428 -8.60 -16.32 -29.72
C GLN A 428 -10.11 -16.38 -29.41
N ALA A 429 -10.59 -15.49 -28.53
CA ALA A 429 -11.95 -15.54 -27.97
C ALA A 429 -12.88 -14.33 -28.28
N GLU A 430 -12.40 -13.30 -28.97
CA GLU A 430 -13.12 -12.08 -29.37
C GLU A 430 -13.84 -12.16 -30.75
N ILE A 431 -13.21 -12.72 -31.78
CA ILE A 431 -13.58 -12.56 -33.21
C ILE A 431 -14.28 -13.79 -33.75
N GLN A 432 -15.47 -13.61 -34.34
CA GLN A 432 -16.22 -14.72 -34.94
C GLN A 432 -15.49 -15.29 -36.16
N TYR A 433 -15.72 -16.58 -36.43
CA TYR A 433 -15.04 -17.34 -37.48
C TYR A 433 -14.96 -16.62 -38.84
N HIS A 434 -16.07 -16.05 -39.33
CA HIS A 434 -16.10 -15.41 -40.65
C HIS A 434 -15.20 -14.17 -40.73
N TYR A 435 -15.19 -13.34 -39.69
CA TYR A 435 -14.34 -12.14 -39.62
C TYR A 435 -12.88 -12.49 -39.30
N LEU A 436 -12.64 -13.57 -38.54
CA LEU A 436 -11.29 -14.08 -38.31
C LEU A 436 -10.70 -14.58 -39.63
N ARG A 437 -11.46 -15.35 -40.41
CA ARG A 437 -11.05 -15.81 -41.75
C ARG A 437 -10.76 -14.64 -42.68
N GLU A 438 -11.65 -13.64 -42.75
CA GLU A 438 -11.42 -12.44 -43.55
C GLU A 438 -10.14 -11.70 -43.12
N ARG A 439 -9.92 -11.53 -41.81
CA ARG A 439 -8.71 -10.91 -41.29
C ARG A 439 -7.46 -11.70 -41.68
N MET A 440 -7.46 -13.02 -41.52
CA MET A 440 -6.34 -13.88 -41.91
C MET A 440 -6.00 -13.76 -43.40
N GLN A 441 -7.02 -13.57 -44.26
CA GLN A 441 -6.85 -13.36 -45.70
C GLN A 441 -6.30 -11.97 -46.05
N GLN A 442 -6.54 -10.96 -45.20
CA GLN A 442 -6.11 -9.57 -45.40
C GLN A 442 -4.71 -9.29 -44.84
N ILE A 443 -4.19 -10.12 -43.93
CA ILE A 443 -2.83 -9.95 -43.42
C ILE A 443 -1.84 -10.32 -44.53
N ALA A 444 -0.97 -9.38 -44.88
CA ALA A 444 0.09 -9.62 -45.85
C ALA A 444 1.12 -10.59 -45.27
N LEU A 445 1.18 -11.80 -45.83
CA LEU A 445 2.12 -12.85 -45.46
C LEU A 445 2.75 -13.44 -46.74
N PRO A 446 4.06 -13.75 -46.74
CA PRO A 446 4.69 -14.43 -47.86
C PRO A 446 4.03 -15.80 -48.13
N ALA A 447 3.81 -16.14 -49.40
CA ALA A 447 3.15 -17.40 -49.77
C ALA A 447 3.86 -18.64 -49.20
N ALA A 448 5.20 -18.64 -49.16
CA ALA A 448 5.98 -19.73 -48.58
C ALA A 448 5.74 -19.88 -47.06
N VAL A 449 5.59 -18.76 -46.34
CA VAL A 449 5.29 -18.76 -44.90
C VAL A 449 3.90 -19.34 -44.65
N ILE A 450 2.90 -18.96 -45.47
CA ILE A 450 1.54 -19.52 -45.37
C ILE A 450 1.55 -21.04 -45.58
N VAL A 451 2.25 -21.52 -46.61
CA VAL A 451 2.34 -22.95 -46.91
C VAL A 451 2.98 -23.72 -45.76
N ALA A 452 4.08 -23.21 -45.20
CA ALA A 452 4.80 -23.86 -44.11
C ALA A 452 3.99 -23.89 -42.80
N ALA A 453 3.24 -22.83 -42.48
CA ALA A 453 2.49 -22.71 -41.25
C ALA A 453 1.08 -23.34 -41.28
N ARG A 454 0.63 -23.82 -42.46
CA ARG A 454 -0.78 -24.16 -42.74
C ARG A 454 -1.43 -25.11 -41.74
N ASN A 455 -0.66 -26.07 -41.22
CA ASN A 455 -1.14 -27.09 -40.29
C ASN A 455 -0.51 -26.96 -38.90
N THR A 456 0.41 -26.02 -38.69
CA THR A 456 1.11 -25.81 -37.42
C THR A 456 0.55 -24.62 -36.64
N PHE A 457 -0.17 -23.70 -37.30
CA PHE A 457 -0.92 -22.63 -36.63
C PHE A 457 -2.42 -22.98 -36.58
N VAL A 458 -2.93 -23.28 -35.39
CA VAL A 458 -4.35 -23.62 -35.16
C VAL A 458 -4.98 -22.55 -34.29
N ALA A 459 -6.16 -22.04 -34.68
CA ALA A 459 -6.84 -20.96 -33.96
C ALA A 459 -8.29 -21.29 -33.63
N THR A 460 -8.78 -20.80 -32.49
CA THR A 460 -10.21 -20.86 -32.13
C THR A 460 -10.98 -19.63 -32.67
N PRO A 461 -12.27 -19.77 -32.99
CA PRO A 461 -13.15 -18.62 -33.21
C PRO A 461 -13.60 -18.02 -31.88
N LYS A 462 -14.39 -16.93 -31.91
CA LYS A 462 -15.04 -16.34 -30.72
C LYS A 462 -15.62 -17.43 -29.81
N LEU A 463 -15.17 -17.41 -28.56
CA LEU A 463 -15.63 -18.34 -27.53
C LEU A 463 -16.53 -17.60 -26.53
N LYS A 464 -17.45 -18.37 -25.93
CA LYS A 464 -18.15 -17.97 -24.70
C LYS A 464 -17.72 -18.96 -23.63
N LEU A 465 -16.51 -18.78 -23.12
CA LEU A 465 -15.84 -19.68 -22.19
C LEU A 465 -14.97 -18.84 -21.27
N LEU A 466 -14.98 -19.14 -19.98
CA LEU A 466 -13.95 -18.67 -19.05
C LEU A 466 -12.94 -19.79 -18.88
N LEU A 467 -11.68 -19.47 -18.65
CA LEU A 467 -10.70 -20.47 -18.21
C LEU A 467 -10.92 -20.73 -16.72
N ASP A 468 -12.08 -21.26 -16.35
CA ASP A 468 -12.30 -21.90 -15.06
C ASP A 468 -11.78 -23.36 -15.11
N ALA A 469 -12.02 -24.17 -14.08
CA ALA A 469 -11.57 -25.56 -14.05
C ALA A 469 -12.12 -26.39 -15.23
N GLU A 470 -13.38 -26.17 -15.64
CA GLU A 470 -13.98 -26.85 -16.79
C GLU A 470 -13.41 -26.29 -18.10
N GLY A 471 -13.27 -24.97 -18.19
CA GLY A 471 -12.71 -24.28 -19.34
C GLY A 471 -11.28 -24.69 -19.64
N VAL A 472 -10.43 -24.80 -18.61
CA VAL A 472 -9.06 -25.32 -18.72
C VAL A 472 -9.07 -26.74 -19.28
N ALA A 473 -9.89 -27.64 -18.73
CA ALA A 473 -9.99 -29.01 -19.22
C ALA A 473 -10.44 -29.07 -20.69
N ARG A 474 -11.46 -28.29 -21.06
CA ARG A 474 -11.99 -28.21 -22.43
C ARG A 474 -10.97 -27.66 -23.43
N VAL A 475 -10.20 -26.65 -23.03
CA VAL A 475 -9.14 -26.10 -23.89
C VAL A 475 -8.01 -27.11 -24.04
N ALA A 476 -7.60 -27.80 -22.97
CA ALA A 476 -6.59 -28.86 -23.04
C ALA A 476 -7.02 -30.01 -23.96
N GLU A 477 -8.30 -30.41 -23.92
CA GLU A 477 -8.85 -31.40 -24.86
C GLU A 477 -8.87 -30.90 -26.30
N ALA A 478 -9.26 -29.65 -26.53
CA ALA A 478 -9.23 -29.04 -27.87
C ALA A 478 -7.80 -28.98 -28.43
N ILE A 479 -6.79 -28.69 -27.59
CA ILE A 479 -5.38 -28.72 -27.95
C ILE A 479 -4.95 -30.13 -28.34
N ARG A 480 -5.28 -31.15 -27.53
CA ARG A 480 -4.96 -32.55 -27.82
C ARG A 480 -5.62 -33.04 -29.13
N ALA A 481 -6.83 -32.58 -29.41
CA ALA A 481 -7.53 -32.89 -30.66
C ALA A 481 -6.90 -32.18 -31.87
N ALA A 482 -6.42 -30.94 -31.70
CA ALA A 482 -5.77 -30.17 -32.76
C ALA A 482 -4.36 -30.68 -33.09
N PHE A 483 -3.65 -31.20 -32.08
CA PHE A 483 -2.28 -31.71 -32.22
C PHE A 483 -2.17 -33.13 -31.64
N SER A 484 -2.62 -34.12 -32.42
CA SER A 484 -2.62 -35.53 -32.02
C SER A 484 -1.22 -36.13 -31.85
N ASP A 485 -0.24 -35.62 -32.59
CA ASP A 485 1.07 -36.26 -32.73
C ASP A 485 2.11 -35.73 -31.73
N ALA A 486 1.94 -34.49 -31.27
CA ALA A 486 2.83 -33.82 -30.32
C ALA A 486 2.14 -32.57 -29.75
N PRO A 487 2.41 -32.18 -28.49
CA PRO A 487 1.84 -30.96 -27.93
C PRO A 487 2.28 -29.69 -28.69
N PRO A 488 1.55 -28.56 -28.55
CA PRO A 488 1.97 -27.29 -29.09
C PRO A 488 3.24 -26.77 -28.40
N ASP A 489 4.07 -26.05 -29.15
CA ASP A 489 5.22 -25.33 -28.61
C ASP A 489 4.77 -24.03 -27.93
N ILE A 490 3.70 -23.41 -28.43
CA ILE A 490 3.15 -22.15 -27.90
C ILE A 490 1.63 -22.25 -27.73
N ILE A 491 1.14 -21.84 -26.55
CA ILE A 491 -0.27 -21.53 -26.32
C ILE A 491 -0.42 -20.02 -26.20
N VAL A 492 -1.38 -19.45 -26.92
CA VAL A 492 -1.63 -18.01 -26.93
C VAL A 492 -3.04 -17.73 -26.48
N ILE A 493 -3.22 -16.80 -25.53
CA ILE A 493 -4.52 -16.39 -25.00
C ILE A 493 -4.77 -14.94 -25.45
N ASP A 494 -5.73 -14.73 -26.36
CA ASP A 494 -5.99 -13.40 -26.95
C ASP A 494 -7.49 -13.03 -27.06
N PRO A 495 -7.95 -11.94 -26.42
CA PRO A 495 -7.34 -11.27 -25.27
C PRO A 495 -7.62 -12.03 -23.98
N ILE A 496 -6.79 -11.84 -22.95
CA ILE A 496 -7.04 -12.46 -21.64
C ILE A 496 -8.42 -12.09 -21.08
N ARG A 497 -8.87 -10.86 -21.30
CA ARG A 497 -10.14 -10.30 -20.82
C ARG A 497 -11.37 -11.19 -21.06
N ASN A 498 -11.43 -11.86 -22.21
CA ASN A 498 -12.61 -12.64 -22.59
C ASN A 498 -12.62 -14.05 -22.00
N LEU A 499 -11.48 -14.50 -21.51
CA LEU A 499 -11.25 -15.84 -20.96
C LEU A 499 -10.91 -15.78 -19.46
N PHE A 500 -10.87 -14.57 -18.90
CA PHE A 500 -10.39 -14.29 -17.55
C PHE A 500 -11.32 -14.88 -16.50
N ASP A 501 -10.84 -15.88 -15.77
CA ASP A 501 -11.43 -16.33 -14.52
C ASP A 501 -10.65 -15.66 -13.38
N GLY A 502 -11.23 -14.61 -12.80
CA GLY A 502 -10.67 -13.91 -11.64
C GLY A 502 -10.80 -14.70 -10.34
N GLY A 503 -11.21 -15.96 -10.46
CA GLY A 503 -11.42 -16.84 -9.36
C GLY A 503 -12.69 -16.53 -8.62
N PRO A 504 -12.84 -17.18 -7.47
CA PRO A 504 -14.10 -17.21 -6.78
C PRO A 504 -14.58 -15.84 -6.32
N GLU A 505 -13.68 -14.93 -5.94
CA GLU A 505 -14.04 -13.56 -5.55
C GLU A 505 -14.60 -12.72 -6.70
N GLY A 506 -14.48 -13.19 -7.95
CA GLY A 506 -15.06 -12.52 -9.11
C GLY A 506 -14.35 -11.21 -9.49
N GLY A 507 -13.12 -11.01 -9.01
CA GLY A 507 -12.30 -9.85 -9.36
C GLY A 507 -12.03 -9.79 -10.88
N GLY A 508 -11.92 -8.58 -11.42
CA GLY A 508 -11.60 -8.40 -12.84
C GLY A 508 -10.09 -8.45 -13.12
N GLU A 509 -9.69 -8.42 -14.40
CA GLU A 509 -8.28 -8.39 -14.84
C GLU A 509 -7.45 -7.19 -14.32
N ASN A 510 -8.11 -6.24 -13.66
CA ASN A 510 -7.51 -5.06 -13.05
C ASN A 510 -7.07 -5.28 -11.59
N ASP A 511 -7.58 -6.34 -10.97
CA ASP A 511 -7.29 -6.75 -9.60
C ASP A 511 -6.07 -7.67 -9.59
N ASN A 512 -5.09 -7.35 -8.74
CA ASN A 512 -3.84 -8.10 -8.69
C ASN A 512 -4.03 -9.52 -8.15
N THR A 513 -4.88 -9.71 -7.15
CA THR A 513 -5.15 -11.02 -6.55
C THR A 513 -5.86 -11.92 -7.57
N ALA A 514 -6.88 -11.39 -8.25
CA ALA A 514 -7.58 -12.10 -9.31
C ALA A 514 -6.66 -12.43 -10.50
N MET A 515 -5.75 -11.52 -10.84
CA MET A 515 -4.74 -11.76 -11.88
C MET A 515 -3.75 -12.85 -11.48
N MET A 516 -3.25 -12.83 -10.24
CA MET A 516 -2.36 -13.88 -9.72
C MET A 516 -3.04 -15.24 -9.72
N PHE A 517 -4.32 -15.31 -9.30
CA PHE A 517 -5.13 -16.52 -9.37
C PHE A 517 -5.28 -17.01 -10.81
N PHE A 518 -5.63 -16.13 -11.75
CA PHE A 518 -5.75 -16.51 -13.16
C PHE A 518 -4.43 -17.09 -13.70
N LEU A 519 -3.29 -16.48 -13.35
CA LEU A 519 -1.97 -16.94 -13.77
C LEU A 519 -1.61 -18.30 -13.13
N LYS A 520 -1.64 -18.39 -11.79
CA LYS A 520 -1.24 -19.59 -11.03
C LYS A 520 -2.23 -20.76 -11.17
N ASP A 521 -3.52 -20.50 -11.08
CA ASP A 521 -4.53 -21.55 -10.94
C ASP A 521 -5.23 -21.90 -12.26
N ARG A 522 -4.98 -21.15 -13.35
CA ARG A 522 -5.61 -21.42 -14.66
C ARG A 522 -4.60 -21.53 -15.78
N VAL A 523 -3.75 -20.52 -15.97
CA VAL A 523 -2.77 -20.52 -17.05
C VAL A 523 -1.70 -21.59 -16.84
N GLU A 524 -1.14 -21.68 -15.64
CA GLU A 524 -0.17 -22.73 -15.28
C GLU A 524 -0.79 -24.12 -15.34
N LEU A 525 -1.97 -24.33 -14.76
CA LEU A 525 -2.65 -25.64 -14.85
C LEU A 525 -2.95 -26.06 -16.30
N LEU A 526 -3.31 -25.09 -17.17
CA LEU A 526 -3.46 -25.37 -18.59
C LEU A 526 -2.13 -25.80 -19.23
N ARG A 527 -1.02 -25.11 -18.90
CA ARG A 527 0.31 -25.47 -19.38
C ARG A 527 0.70 -26.88 -18.90
N GLU A 528 0.59 -27.15 -17.61
CA GLU A 528 0.89 -28.46 -17.02
C GLU A 528 0.06 -29.59 -17.64
N ALA A 529 -1.23 -29.35 -17.88
CA ALA A 529 -2.13 -30.33 -18.50
C ALA A 529 -1.86 -30.59 -19.99
N VAL A 530 -1.12 -29.71 -20.66
CA VAL A 530 -0.76 -29.81 -22.08
C VAL A 530 0.68 -30.31 -22.22
N ASN A 531 1.63 -29.52 -21.74
CA ASN A 531 3.06 -29.81 -21.68
C ASN A 531 3.76 -28.70 -20.85
N PRO A 532 4.46 -29.02 -19.74
CA PRO A 532 5.17 -28.05 -18.90
C PRO A 532 6.17 -27.15 -19.65
N ASP A 533 6.78 -27.67 -20.73
CA ASP A 533 7.76 -26.93 -21.53
C ASP A 533 7.14 -25.97 -22.56
N THR A 534 5.81 -26.01 -22.75
CA THR A 534 5.12 -25.13 -23.70
C THR A 534 5.19 -23.67 -23.24
N GLY A 535 5.58 -22.78 -24.15
CA GLY A 535 5.56 -21.34 -23.89
C GLY A 535 4.15 -20.78 -23.93
N VAL A 536 3.84 -19.83 -23.03
CA VAL A 536 2.55 -19.16 -23.00
C VAL A 536 2.68 -17.69 -23.41
N ILE A 537 1.79 -17.22 -24.29
CA ILE A 537 1.70 -15.80 -24.66
C ILE A 537 0.33 -15.24 -24.26
N LEU A 538 0.33 -14.17 -23.48
CA LEU A 538 -0.88 -13.48 -23.06
C LEU A 538 -1.00 -12.13 -23.77
N ALA A 539 -2.07 -11.94 -24.56
CA ALA A 539 -2.36 -10.63 -25.13
C ALA A 539 -3.22 -9.81 -24.16
N HIS A 540 -2.66 -8.69 -23.72
CA HIS A 540 -3.25 -7.84 -22.69
C HIS A 540 -3.51 -6.42 -23.15
N HIS A 541 -4.54 -5.80 -22.59
CA HIS A 541 -4.83 -4.39 -22.81
C HIS A 541 -4.17 -3.53 -21.73
N THR A 542 -3.50 -2.47 -22.15
CA THR A 542 -3.01 -1.46 -21.22
C THR A 542 -4.16 -0.53 -20.82
N ARG A 543 -4.06 0.04 -19.62
CA ARG A 543 -4.90 1.19 -19.26
C ARG A 543 -4.51 2.38 -20.15
N LYS A 544 -5.39 3.38 -20.22
CA LYS A 544 -5.10 4.66 -20.88
C LYS A 544 -4.08 5.42 -20.00
N ALA A 545 -2.82 5.00 -20.03
CA ALA A 545 -1.73 5.62 -19.31
C ALA A 545 -1.41 6.99 -19.93
N SER A 546 -1.04 7.97 -19.10
CA SER A 546 -0.59 9.26 -19.63
C SER A 546 0.70 9.06 -20.44
N LYS A 547 0.95 9.90 -21.46
CA LYS A 547 2.19 9.83 -22.26
C LYS A 547 3.47 9.88 -21.40
N HIS A 548 3.38 10.43 -20.19
CA HIS A 548 4.47 10.47 -19.21
C HIS A 548 4.72 9.10 -18.56
N GLN A 549 3.67 8.40 -18.10
CA GLN A 549 3.79 7.08 -17.48
C GLN A 549 4.42 6.03 -18.40
N VAL A 550 4.14 6.08 -19.70
CA VAL A 550 4.73 5.15 -20.68
C VAL A 550 6.23 5.42 -20.92
N LYS A 551 6.70 6.64 -20.62
CA LYS A 551 8.09 7.05 -20.88
C LYS A 551 9.04 6.68 -19.74
N ASP A 552 8.57 6.71 -18.50
CA ASP A 552 9.40 6.43 -17.32
C ASP A 552 9.47 4.93 -17.00
N ASP A 553 8.33 4.23 -17.04
CA ASP A 553 8.27 2.77 -16.95
C ASP A 553 7.09 2.24 -17.79
N PRO A 554 7.35 1.84 -19.05
CA PRO A 554 6.31 1.44 -19.99
C PRO A 554 5.44 0.28 -19.46
N PHE A 555 6.01 -0.65 -18.70
CA PHE A 555 5.34 -1.89 -18.28
C PHE A 555 4.39 -1.69 -17.09
N LEU A 556 4.49 -0.56 -16.37
CA LEU A 556 3.47 -0.16 -15.38
C LEU A 556 2.11 0.17 -16.01
N ALA A 557 2.05 0.42 -17.31
CA ALA A 557 0.80 0.70 -18.02
C ALA A 557 -0.11 -0.55 -18.20
N LEU A 558 0.41 -1.75 -17.91
CA LEU A 558 -0.38 -2.99 -17.94
C LEU A 558 -1.44 -2.98 -16.81
N SER A 559 -2.66 -3.42 -17.10
CA SER A 559 -3.67 -3.60 -16.05
C SER A 559 -3.27 -4.77 -15.15
N GLY A 560 -3.25 -4.60 -13.82
CA GLY A 560 -2.69 -5.62 -12.92
C GLY A 560 -1.15 -5.76 -13.04
N ALA A 561 -0.46 -4.69 -13.46
CA ALA A 561 0.97 -4.71 -13.81
C ALA A 561 1.87 -5.34 -12.76
N SER A 562 1.63 -5.15 -11.46
CA SER A 562 2.51 -5.70 -10.43
C SER A 562 2.43 -7.22 -10.34
N ALA A 563 1.22 -7.79 -10.47
CA ALA A 563 1.01 -9.24 -10.53
C ALA A 563 1.60 -9.83 -11.81
N LEU A 564 1.26 -9.26 -12.98
CA LEU A 564 1.75 -9.74 -14.27
C LEU A 564 3.27 -9.65 -14.38
N ARG A 565 3.85 -8.52 -13.98
CA ARG A 565 5.31 -8.31 -14.05
C ARG A 565 6.03 -9.26 -13.13
N GLY A 566 5.50 -9.57 -11.94
CA GLY A 566 6.03 -10.60 -11.05
C GLY A 566 6.06 -12.01 -11.67
N PHE A 567 5.19 -12.28 -12.63
CA PHE A 567 4.94 -13.62 -13.16
C PHE A 567 5.57 -13.88 -14.54
N TYR A 568 5.55 -12.91 -15.45
CA TYR A 568 6.08 -13.13 -16.80
C TYR A 568 7.60 -13.24 -16.81
N THR A 569 8.13 -14.06 -17.73
CA THR A 569 9.57 -14.13 -18.03
C THR A 569 9.98 -13.10 -19.06
N SER A 570 9.04 -12.65 -19.90
CA SER A 570 9.26 -11.63 -20.93
C SER A 570 8.03 -10.72 -21.11
N GLY A 571 8.27 -9.43 -21.28
CA GLY A 571 7.25 -8.43 -21.57
C GLY A 571 7.49 -7.77 -22.93
N LEU A 572 6.45 -7.66 -23.74
CA LEU A 572 6.40 -6.84 -24.95
C LEU A 572 5.33 -5.77 -24.79
N LEU A 573 5.66 -4.51 -25.01
CA LEU A 573 4.68 -3.41 -24.95
C LEU A 573 4.66 -2.63 -26.26
N MET A 574 3.51 -2.64 -26.93
CA MET A 574 3.28 -1.88 -28.15
C MET A 574 2.50 -0.58 -27.86
N HIS A 575 3.10 0.56 -28.18
CA HIS A 575 2.45 1.87 -28.09
C HIS A 575 2.74 2.74 -29.31
N ARG A 576 1.94 3.80 -29.51
CA ARG A 576 2.20 4.82 -30.52
C ARG A 576 2.91 6.01 -29.86
N PRO A 577 4.15 6.34 -30.24
CA PRO A 577 4.83 7.53 -29.74
C PRO A 577 4.08 8.82 -30.10
N ASP A 578 3.48 8.83 -31.29
CA ASP A 578 2.65 9.91 -31.81
C ASP A 578 1.30 9.36 -32.27
N GLU A 579 0.20 9.96 -31.82
CA GLU A 579 -1.16 9.47 -32.10
C GLU A 579 -1.57 9.67 -33.56
N ASP A 580 -0.99 10.69 -34.21
CA ASP A 580 -1.22 11.02 -35.62
C ASP A 580 -0.34 10.19 -36.57
N SER A 581 0.63 9.43 -36.03
CA SER A 581 1.53 8.58 -36.80
C SER A 581 1.05 7.12 -36.85
N SER A 582 1.29 6.46 -37.99
CA SER A 582 1.13 5.00 -38.10
C SER A 582 2.20 4.24 -37.33
N VAL A 583 3.36 4.85 -37.04
CA VAL A 583 4.51 4.20 -36.41
C VAL A 583 4.19 3.76 -34.98
N ARG A 584 4.62 2.54 -34.63
CA ARG A 584 4.54 2.01 -33.27
C ARG A 584 5.93 1.75 -32.71
N ARG A 585 6.04 1.80 -31.39
CA ARG A 585 7.21 1.42 -30.63
C ARG A 585 6.89 0.16 -29.84
N LEU A 586 7.76 -0.83 -29.96
CA LEU A 586 7.71 -2.11 -29.27
C LEU A 586 8.83 -2.13 -28.23
N GLU A 587 8.48 -1.93 -26.97
CA GLU A 587 9.41 -2.09 -25.85
C GLU A 587 9.50 -3.56 -25.46
N ILE A 588 10.70 -3.98 -25.03
CA ILE A 588 11.03 -5.37 -24.72
C ILE A 588 11.67 -5.44 -23.33
N GLU A 589 11.12 -6.28 -22.46
CA GLU A 589 11.67 -6.60 -21.14
C GLU A 589 11.91 -8.11 -21.05
N LEU A 590 13.10 -8.54 -20.65
CA LEU A 590 13.46 -9.95 -20.47
C LEU A 590 13.96 -10.17 -19.04
N ARG A 591 13.57 -11.29 -18.42
CA ARG A 591 14.14 -11.75 -17.14
C ARG A 591 15.36 -12.65 -17.31
N ASN A 592 15.34 -13.52 -18.32
CA ASN A 592 16.30 -14.61 -18.49
C ASN A 592 17.37 -14.31 -19.58
N GLY A 593 17.56 -13.03 -19.93
CA GLY A 593 18.45 -12.63 -21.00
C GLY A 593 18.89 -11.16 -20.93
N PRO A 594 19.87 -10.75 -21.76
CA PRO A 594 20.32 -9.36 -21.82
C PRO A 594 19.20 -8.45 -22.31
N ALA A 595 19.20 -7.20 -21.85
CA ALA A 595 18.22 -6.21 -22.29
C ALA A 595 18.25 -6.06 -23.83
N LEU A 596 17.09 -6.22 -24.47
CA LEU A 596 16.94 -6.00 -25.91
C LEU A 596 16.48 -4.56 -26.18
N PRO A 597 17.03 -3.89 -27.20
CA PRO A 597 16.58 -2.55 -27.55
C PRO A 597 15.13 -2.60 -28.08
N GLY A 598 14.34 -1.60 -27.68
CA GLY A 598 13.01 -1.40 -28.24
C GLY A 598 13.07 -1.17 -29.76
N LYS A 599 12.01 -1.58 -30.46
CA LYS A 599 11.91 -1.53 -31.92
C LYS A 599 10.90 -0.49 -32.37
N LEU A 600 11.27 0.34 -33.34
CA LEU A 600 10.31 1.16 -34.08
C LEU A 600 9.79 0.33 -35.25
N ILE A 601 8.47 0.16 -35.35
CA ILE A 601 7.85 -0.70 -36.35
C ILE A 601 6.69 0.00 -37.04
N ASP A 602 6.48 -0.29 -38.32
CA ASP A 602 5.30 0.15 -39.06
C ASP A 602 4.93 -0.87 -40.15
N LYS A 603 3.76 -0.68 -40.78
CA LYS A 603 3.34 -1.46 -41.93
C LYS A 603 3.77 -0.81 -43.24
N VAL A 604 4.67 -1.46 -43.97
CA VAL A 604 5.04 -1.09 -45.34
C VAL A 604 4.43 -2.12 -46.29
N LYS A 605 3.55 -1.67 -47.20
CA LYS A 605 2.79 -2.54 -48.12
C LYS A 605 1.99 -3.64 -47.40
N GLY A 606 1.53 -3.35 -46.18
CA GLY A 606 0.74 -4.28 -45.36
C GLY A 606 1.57 -5.21 -44.47
N GLU A 607 2.89 -5.29 -44.68
CA GLU A 607 3.82 -6.12 -43.91
C GLU A 607 4.48 -5.31 -42.79
N TRP A 608 4.65 -5.92 -41.62
CA TRP A 608 5.36 -5.30 -40.50
C TRP A 608 6.86 -5.28 -40.75
N VAL A 609 7.45 -4.09 -40.63
CA VAL A 609 8.90 -3.88 -40.79
C VAL A 609 9.46 -3.06 -39.63
N GLU A 610 10.73 -3.29 -39.30
CA GLU A 610 11.49 -2.47 -38.35
C GLU A 610 12.07 -1.25 -39.07
N LEU A 611 11.84 -0.07 -38.51
CA LEU A 611 12.32 1.22 -39.01
C LEU A 611 13.68 1.56 -38.39
N ASN A 612 14.55 2.20 -39.16
CA ASN A 612 15.88 2.59 -38.70
C ASN A 612 15.79 3.69 -37.60
N PRO A 613 16.49 3.54 -36.45
CA PRO A 613 16.54 4.53 -35.37
C PRO A 613 16.96 5.95 -35.78
N LEU A 614 17.68 6.12 -36.89
CA LEU A 614 18.06 7.44 -37.42
C LEU A 614 16.85 8.33 -37.79
N ASN A 615 15.69 7.72 -38.06
CA ASN A 615 14.45 8.45 -38.34
C ASN A 615 13.79 9.04 -37.08
N GLU A 616 14.20 8.62 -35.87
CA GLU A 616 13.69 9.14 -34.60
C GLU A 616 14.05 10.63 -34.41
N ARG A 617 15.20 11.08 -34.97
CA ARG A 617 15.62 12.49 -34.95
C ARG A 617 14.81 13.40 -35.88
N LEU A 618 14.28 12.87 -36.98
CA LEU A 618 13.46 13.63 -37.93
C LEU A 618 12.05 13.86 -37.37
N VAL A 619 11.44 12.84 -36.76
CA VAL A 619 10.11 12.93 -36.13
C VAL A 619 10.12 13.86 -34.90
N ARG A 620 11.21 13.90 -34.11
CA ARG A 620 11.32 14.79 -32.95
C ARG A 620 11.49 16.28 -33.29
N LYS A 621 11.97 16.63 -34.49
CA LYS A 621 12.19 18.04 -34.87
C LYS A 621 10.89 18.82 -35.07
N GLU A 622 9.87 18.18 -35.65
CA GLU A 622 8.58 18.84 -35.91
C GLU A 622 7.69 18.89 -34.66
N VAL A 623 7.81 17.90 -33.77
CA VAL A 623 7.05 17.82 -32.51
C VAL A 623 7.67 18.69 -31.41
N GLY A 624 9.01 18.80 -31.34
CA GLY A 624 9.71 19.67 -30.38
C GLY A 624 9.36 21.14 -30.57
N ALA A 625 9.34 21.62 -31.81
CA ALA A 625 8.99 23.01 -32.12
C ALA A 625 7.55 23.38 -31.72
N LYS A 626 6.62 22.41 -31.79
CA LYS A 626 5.21 22.61 -31.44
C LYS A 626 4.96 22.54 -29.93
N LEU A 627 5.62 21.61 -29.24
CA LEU A 627 5.50 21.43 -27.79
C LEU A 627 6.26 22.51 -26.99
N ASP A 628 7.36 23.05 -27.50
CA ASP A 628 8.07 24.17 -26.86
C ASP A 628 7.26 25.47 -26.95
N ALA A 629 6.62 25.71 -28.10
CA ALA A 629 5.69 26.84 -28.28
C ALA A 629 4.43 26.75 -27.39
N GLU A 630 3.96 25.54 -27.08
CA GLU A 630 2.80 25.30 -26.21
C GLU A 630 3.17 25.27 -24.72
N ARG A 631 4.41 24.89 -24.36
CA ARG A 631 4.95 24.92 -22.99
C ARG A 631 5.23 26.34 -22.50
N LEU A 632 5.78 27.20 -23.36
CA LEU A 632 5.98 28.63 -23.06
C LEU A 632 4.65 29.37 -22.80
N ARG A 633 3.55 28.94 -23.42
CA ARG A 633 2.20 29.49 -23.20
C ARG A 633 1.60 29.18 -21.83
N LYS A 634 2.08 28.14 -21.12
CA LYS A 634 1.52 27.71 -19.84
C LYS A 634 2.18 28.33 -18.60
N HIS A 635 3.36 28.92 -18.71
CA HIS A 635 4.20 29.21 -17.54
C HIS A 635 4.07 30.61 -16.92
N ASP A 636 3.51 31.63 -17.59
CA ASP A 636 3.11 32.88 -16.94
C ASP A 636 2.11 33.65 -17.83
N VAL A 637 0.98 34.08 -17.26
CA VAL A 637 -0.08 34.83 -17.94
C VAL A 637 0.46 36.09 -18.66
N ILE A 638 1.48 36.74 -18.11
CA ILE A 638 2.13 37.91 -18.71
C ILE A 638 2.84 37.55 -20.02
N LEU A 639 3.50 36.38 -20.10
CA LEU A 639 4.19 35.94 -21.31
C LEU A 639 3.20 35.65 -22.44
N GLY A 640 2.10 34.95 -22.12
CA GLY A 640 1.01 34.69 -23.06
C GLY A 640 0.39 35.99 -23.61
N MET A 641 0.06 36.93 -22.72
CA MET A 641 -0.48 38.24 -23.13
C MET A 641 0.50 38.99 -24.03
N LEU A 642 1.81 38.98 -23.74
CA LEU A 642 2.79 39.64 -24.59
C LEU A 642 2.85 39.03 -26.01
N LEU A 643 2.73 37.71 -26.13
CA LEU A 643 2.66 37.03 -27.43
C LEU A 643 1.40 37.42 -28.21
N ASP A 644 0.23 37.39 -27.55
CA ASP A 644 -1.06 37.71 -28.18
C ASP A 644 -1.13 39.18 -28.62
N GLU A 645 -0.56 40.08 -27.82
CA GLU A 645 -0.49 41.50 -28.13
C GLU A 645 0.45 41.79 -29.30
N ALA A 646 1.62 41.15 -29.38
CA ALA A 646 2.51 41.29 -30.52
C ALA A 646 1.90 40.71 -31.81
N ALA A 647 1.22 39.57 -31.71
CA ALA A 647 0.46 39.01 -32.84
C ALA A 647 -0.65 39.97 -33.31
N SER A 648 -1.17 40.79 -32.40
CA SER A 648 -2.12 41.88 -32.67
C SER A 648 -1.45 43.23 -33.00
N GLU A 649 -0.17 43.21 -33.39
CA GLU A 649 0.63 44.37 -33.81
C GLU A 649 0.87 45.44 -32.72
N ARG A 650 0.89 45.04 -31.44
CA ARG A 650 1.14 45.95 -30.30
C ARG A 650 2.39 45.54 -29.52
N LEU A 651 3.26 46.51 -29.27
CA LEU A 651 4.45 46.36 -28.43
C LEU A 651 4.35 47.28 -27.21
N TYR A 652 4.81 46.78 -26.06
CA TYR A 652 4.71 47.51 -24.79
C TYR A 652 6.08 47.69 -24.14
N THR A 653 6.31 48.86 -23.55
CA THR A 653 7.29 48.99 -22.47
C THR A 653 6.71 48.41 -21.17
N ALA A 654 7.58 48.07 -20.20
CA ALA A 654 7.13 47.54 -18.90
C ALA A 654 6.09 48.44 -18.20
N MET A 655 6.20 49.76 -18.38
CA MET A 655 5.24 50.70 -17.79
C MET A 655 3.90 50.68 -18.54
N GLN A 656 3.93 50.77 -19.88
CA GLN A 656 2.71 50.74 -20.68
C GLN A 656 1.95 49.42 -20.52
N PHE A 657 2.66 48.30 -20.42
CA PHE A 657 2.04 46.99 -20.17
C PHE A 657 1.31 46.97 -18.83
N ALA A 658 1.97 47.40 -17.75
CA ALA A 658 1.36 47.40 -16.42
C ALA A 658 0.18 48.38 -16.28
N GLU A 659 0.17 49.50 -17.01
CA GLU A 659 -0.98 50.41 -17.08
C GLU A 659 -2.15 49.84 -17.89
N THR A 660 -1.85 49.17 -19.00
CA THR A 660 -2.88 48.64 -19.91
C THR A 660 -3.61 47.44 -19.32
N PHE A 661 -2.90 46.62 -18.52
CA PHE A 661 -3.39 45.36 -17.99
C PHE A 661 -3.61 45.37 -16.46
N GLU A 662 -3.60 46.54 -15.82
CA GLU A 662 -3.97 46.66 -14.41
C GLU A 662 -5.38 46.14 -14.15
N ASN A 663 -5.52 45.23 -13.18
CA ASN A 663 -6.78 44.55 -12.82
C ASN A 663 -7.43 43.76 -13.98
N ARG A 664 -6.67 43.30 -14.98
CA ARG A 664 -7.17 42.49 -16.11
C ARG A 664 -6.49 41.13 -16.19
N GLY A 665 -7.25 40.11 -16.59
CA GLY A 665 -6.74 38.75 -16.82
C GLY A 665 -6.02 38.11 -15.62
N GLY A 666 -6.50 38.38 -14.39
CA GLY A 666 -5.89 37.87 -13.16
C GLY A 666 -4.60 38.61 -12.73
N LEU A 667 -4.22 39.68 -13.44
CA LEU A 667 -3.13 40.55 -13.05
C LEU A 667 -3.63 41.59 -12.04
N GLY A 668 -2.91 41.72 -10.92
CA GLY A 668 -3.25 42.67 -9.85
C GLY A 668 -2.94 44.12 -10.20
N SER A 669 -2.51 44.89 -9.19
CA SER A 669 -2.17 46.30 -9.39
C SER A 669 -1.01 46.50 -10.38
N LYS A 670 -0.92 47.70 -10.94
CA LYS A 670 0.22 48.17 -11.74
C LYS A 670 1.58 47.92 -11.08
N HIS A 671 1.66 48.02 -9.74
CA HIS A 671 2.89 47.75 -9.00
C HIS A 671 3.26 46.26 -9.06
N THR A 672 2.28 45.39 -8.81
CA THR A 672 2.42 43.93 -8.86
C THR A 672 2.88 43.44 -10.24
N ILE A 673 2.32 43.99 -11.32
CA ILE A 673 2.70 43.62 -12.69
C ILE A 673 4.17 44.01 -12.96
N ARG A 674 4.60 45.18 -12.52
CA ARG A 674 5.99 45.64 -12.70
C ARG A 674 6.99 44.80 -11.92
N GLU A 675 6.64 44.38 -10.71
CA GLU A 675 7.47 43.46 -9.92
C GLU A 675 7.61 42.11 -10.63
N ARG A 676 6.50 41.53 -11.09
CA ARG A 676 6.51 40.27 -11.85
C ARG A 676 7.33 40.35 -13.14
N LEU A 677 7.16 41.42 -13.93
CA LEU A 677 7.98 41.66 -15.12
C LEU A 677 9.48 41.78 -14.78
N SER A 678 9.81 42.41 -13.65
CA SER A 678 11.20 42.51 -13.19
C SER A 678 11.78 41.15 -12.81
N VAL A 679 10.99 40.27 -12.18
CA VAL A 679 11.37 38.88 -11.86
C VAL A 679 11.56 38.06 -13.13
N LEU A 680 10.59 38.09 -14.05
CA LEU A 680 10.69 37.38 -15.34
C LEU A 680 11.90 37.84 -16.16
N ALA A 681 12.24 39.14 -16.12
CA ALA A 681 13.43 39.67 -16.76
C ALA A 681 14.73 39.23 -16.07
N THR A 682 14.71 39.04 -14.75
CA THR A 682 15.86 38.52 -13.99
C THR A 682 16.08 37.04 -14.27
N LYS A 683 15.00 36.26 -14.43
CA LYS A 683 15.05 34.84 -14.81
C LYS A 683 15.32 34.62 -16.31
N GLY A 684 15.34 35.67 -17.12
CA GLY A 684 15.63 35.60 -18.56
C GLY A 684 14.44 35.26 -19.46
N PHE A 685 13.24 35.05 -18.91
CA PHE A 685 12.00 34.82 -19.67
C PHE A 685 11.52 36.08 -20.41
N VAL A 686 11.88 37.27 -19.92
CA VAL A 686 11.65 38.54 -20.59
C VAL A 686 12.99 39.20 -20.90
N LYS A 687 13.18 39.55 -22.17
CA LYS A 687 14.29 40.39 -22.64
C LYS A 687 13.72 41.67 -23.24
N PHE A 688 14.56 42.48 -23.88
CA PHE A 688 14.14 43.80 -24.33
C PHE A 688 14.62 44.18 -25.72
N LEU A 689 13.75 44.90 -26.43
CA LEU A 689 14.03 45.53 -27.71
C LEU A 689 14.11 47.04 -27.53
N ARG A 690 15.32 47.60 -27.66
CA ARG A 690 15.54 49.05 -27.51
C ARG A 690 15.21 49.85 -28.77
N ASP A 691 15.39 49.28 -29.95
CA ASP A 691 15.08 49.92 -31.23
C ASP A 691 13.97 49.14 -31.95
N PRO A 692 12.70 49.51 -31.74
CA PRO A 692 11.57 48.86 -32.40
C PRO A 692 11.16 49.56 -33.70
N SER A 693 12.02 50.42 -34.28
CA SER A 693 11.69 51.21 -35.47
C SER A 693 11.24 50.34 -36.65
N GLY A 694 11.80 49.13 -36.78
CA GLY A 694 11.37 48.12 -37.77
C GLY A 694 9.94 47.60 -37.62
N PHE A 695 9.26 47.91 -36.51
CA PHE A 695 7.86 47.58 -36.22
C PHE A 695 6.94 48.82 -36.21
N GLY A 696 7.46 50.00 -36.55
CA GLY A 696 6.66 51.24 -36.56
C GLY A 696 6.52 51.92 -35.19
N PHE A 697 7.30 51.50 -34.18
CA PHE A 697 7.28 52.11 -32.85
C PHE A 697 8.47 53.06 -32.65
N PRO A 698 8.31 54.17 -31.90
CA PRO A 698 9.42 55.07 -31.60
C PRO A 698 10.35 54.48 -30.54
N VAL A 699 11.64 54.80 -30.66
CA VAL A 699 12.65 54.52 -29.63
C VAL A 699 12.27 55.24 -28.34
N THR A 700 12.24 54.50 -27.24
CA THR A 700 11.79 54.99 -25.92
C THR A 700 12.97 55.43 -25.05
N ARG A 701 12.72 56.37 -24.12
CA ARG A 701 13.67 56.76 -23.06
C ARG A 701 13.71 55.76 -21.89
N SER A 702 12.90 54.69 -21.92
CA SER A 702 12.91 53.63 -20.92
C SER A 702 14.30 52.97 -20.83
N ARG A 703 14.74 52.67 -19.60
CA ARG A 703 16.04 52.03 -19.31
C ARG A 703 16.24 50.74 -20.10
N PHE A 704 15.19 49.95 -20.26
CA PHE A 704 15.27 48.62 -20.89
C PHE A 704 14.68 48.58 -22.30
N GLY A 705 13.74 49.46 -22.65
CA GLY A 705 13.06 49.43 -23.95
C GLY A 705 11.70 48.74 -23.90
N TYR A 706 11.31 48.14 -25.03
CA TYR A 706 10.09 47.34 -25.18
C TYR A 706 10.32 45.90 -24.71
N LEU A 707 9.28 45.26 -24.20
CA LEU A 707 9.31 43.88 -23.73
C LEU A 707 9.39 42.92 -24.93
N CYS A 708 10.25 41.91 -24.82
CA CYS A 708 10.41 40.85 -25.80
C CYS A 708 10.39 39.51 -25.06
N VAL A 709 9.71 38.51 -25.63
CA VAL A 709 9.65 37.14 -25.09
C VAL A 709 10.07 36.15 -26.17
N GLU A 710 10.46 34.95 -25.77
CA GLU A 710 10.88 33.92 -26.72
C GLU A 710 9.73 33.55 -27.68
N GLY A 711 10.02 33.49 -28.98
CA GLY A 711 9.03 33.16 -30.02
C GLY A 711 8.05 34.28 -30.38
N MET A 712 8.27 35.53 -29.93
CA MET A 712 7.39 36.66 -30.23
C MET A 712 7.39 37.03 -31.72
N GLN A 713 6.19 37.12 -32.32
CA GLN A 713 5.98 37.49 -33.73
C GLN A 713 5.06 38.71 -33.82
N PHE A 714 5.39 39.64 -34.73
CA PHE A 714 4.62 40.86 -34.95
C PHE A 714 3.67 40.71 -36.13
N GLY A 715 2.36 40.67 -35.84
CA GLY A 715 1.32 40.44 -36.85
C GLY A 715 1.17 38.96 -37.25
N ALA A 716 0.11 38.66 -38.01
CA ALA A 716 -0.08 37.33 -38.59
C ALA A 716 0.94 37.07 -39.72
N PRO A 717 1.37 35.81 -39.93
CA PRO A 717 2.26 35.47 -41.03
C PRO A 717 1.60 35.82 -42.37
N ALA A 718 2.25 36.66 -43.17
CA ALA A 718 1.75 37.06 -44.48
C ALA A 718 2.44 36.23 -45.56
N ASP A 719 1.63 35.65 -46.46
CA ASP A 719 2.12 34.92 -47.61
C ASP A 719 2.65 35.90 -48.65
N HIS A 720 3.96 35.83 -48.90
CA HIS A 720 4.60 36.53 -49.99
C HIS A 720 4.77 35.56 -51.16
N VAL A 721 4.14 35.85 -52.29
CA VAL A 721 4.31 35.06 -53.51
C VAL A 721 5.44 35.68 -54.32
N ASP A 722 6.55 34.98 -54.49
CA ASP A 722 7.62 35.41 -55.38
C ASP A 722 7.08 35.45 -56.83
N PRO A 723 7.01 36.63 -57.46
CA PRO A 723 6.42 36.77 -58.79
C PRO A 723 7.25 36.13 -59.91
N ALA A 724 8.50 35.73 -59.66
CA ALA A 724 9.37 35.08 -60.64
C ALA A 724 9.37 33.55 -60.53
N THR A 725 9.25 33.01 -59.31
CA THR A 725 9.32 31.55 -59.06
C THR A 725 7.94 30.93 -58.73
N GLY A 726 6.96 31.74 -58.36
CA GLY A 726 5.65 31.30 -57.87
C GLY A 726 5.71 30.68 -56.47
N GLU A 727 6.86 30.76 -55.78
CA GLU A 727 7.06 30.23 -54.45
C GLU A 727 6.33 31.09 -53.42
N VAL A 728 5.43 30.49 -52.65
CA VAL A 728 4.73 31.14 -51.53
C VAL A 728 5.64 31.05 -50.31
N THR A 729 6.30 32.15 -49.95
CA THR A 729 7.06 32.28 -48.71
C THR A 729 6.23 32.99 -47.66
N THR A 730 5.83 32.27 -46.63
CA THR A 730 5.16 32.85 -45.47
C THR A 730 6.19 33.60 -44.62
N THR A 731 6.19 34.94 -44.65
CA THR A 731 7.11 35.77 -43.87
C THR A 731 6.51 36.10 -42.51
N ALA A 732 6.97 35.42 -41.45
CA ALA A 732 6.76 35.86 -40.08
C ALA A 732 7.74 37.00 -39.75
N ARG A 733 7.29 38.04 -39.03
CA ARG A 733 8.15 39.15 -38.57
C ARG A 733 8.57 38.90 -37.11
N PRO A 734 9.70 38.24 -36.85
CA PRO A 734 10.12 37.93 -35.49
C PRO A 734 10.52 39.20 -34.73
N VAL A 735 10.04 39.34 -33.49
CA VAL A 735 10.49 40.37 -32.55
C VAL A 735 11.66 39.78 -31.77
N LEU A 736 12.89 40.22 -32.07
CA LEU A 736 14.10 39.71 -31.43
C LEU A 736 14.60 40.66 -30.34
N PRO A 737 15.17 40.15 -29.23
CA PRO A 737 15.72 40.99 -28.18
C PRO A 737 17.04 41.62 -28.63
N SER A 738 17.31 42.85 -28.18
CA SER A 738 18.65 43.46 -28.29
C SER A 738 19.36 43.53 -26.94
N HIS A 739 18.63 43.49 -25.83
CA HIS A 739 19.19 43.61 -24.49
C HIS A 739 18.51 42.68 -23.49
N PHE A 740 19.18 42.36 -22.40
CA PHE A 740 18.65 41.62 -21.25
C PHE A 740 19.03 42.30 -19.93
N LYS A 741 18.35 41.92 -18.83
CA LYS A 741 18.70 42.38 -17.48
C LYS A 741 19.69 41.39 -16.86
N CYS A 742 20.89 41.85 -16.51
CA CYS A 742 21.86 41.04 -15.79
C CYS A 742 21.29 40.63 -14.41
N PRO A 743 21.21 39.33 -14.08
CA PRO A 743 20.62 38.89 -12.82
C PRO A 743 21.35 39.42 -11.58
N GLN A 744 22.68 39.50 -11.65
CA GLN A 744 23.54 39.89 -10.52
C GLN A 744 23.58 41.40 -10.30
N SER A 745 23.69 42.19 -11.37
CA SER A 745 23.88 43.65 -11.27
C SER A 745 22.63 44.47 -11.58
N GLY A 746 21.59 43.85 -12.15
CA GLY A 746 20.40 44.53 -12.67
C GLY A 746 20.68 45.47 -13.85
N LEU A 747 21.91 45.49 -14.40
CA LEU A 747 22.27 46.31 -15.56
C LEU A 747 21.61 45.80 -16.84
N CYS A 748 21.35 46.72 -17.77
CA CYS A 748 20.84 46.41 -19.10
C CYS A 748 22.04 46.11 -20.01
N LEU A 749 22.22 44.85 -20.39
CA LEU A 749 23.34 44.39 -21.21
C LEU A 749 22.85 43.95 -22.59
N GLN A 750 23.71 44.05 -23.61
CA GLN A 750 23.37 43.58 -24.96
C GLN A 750 23.37 42.05 -25.02
N VAL A 751 22.45 41.49 -25.81
CA VAL A 751 22.49 40.05 -26.12
C VAL A 751 23.57 39.80 -27.18
N GLU A 752 24.31 38.71 -27.05
CA GLU A 752 25.39 38.36 -27.99
C GLU A 752 24.82 37.93 -29.35
N ASN A 753 23.77 37.11 -29.34
CA ASN A 753 23.07 36.69 -30.54
C ASN A 753 21.54 36.81 -30.34
N PRO A 754 20.87 37.78 -30.97
CA PRO A 754 19.42 37.96 -30.89
C PRO A 754 18.59 36.74 -31.31
N ALA A 755 19.12 35.87 -32.17
CA ALA A 755 18.41 34.69 -32.68
C ALA A 755 18.46 33.48 -31.73
N VAL A 756 19.29 33.52 -30.69
CA VAL A 756 19.45 32.42 -29.73
C VAL A 756 19.02 32.90 -28.34
N TRP A 757 18.00 32.27 -27.78
CA TRP A 757 17.50 32.63 -26.46
C TRP A 757 18.28 31.90 -25.35
N VAL A 758 19.26 32.60 -24.76
CA VAL A 758 20.03 32.06 -23.63
C VAL A 758 19.39 32.42 -22.28
N TYR A 759 19.31 31.46 -21.36
CA TYR A 759 18.87 31.62 -19.97
C TYR A 759 20.07 31.74 -19.01
N PRO A 760 19.96 32.42 -17.86
CA PRO A 760 21.04 32.47 -16.87
C PRO A 760 21.36 31.07 -16.28
N GLU A 761 22.63 30.76 -16.07
CA GLU A 761 23.10 29.48 -15.50
C GLU A 761 22.43 29.16 -14.15
N GLY A 762 21.95 27.92 -13.98
CA GLY A 762 21.26 27.45 -12.76
C GLY A 762 19.74 27.58 -12.77
N LEU A 763 19.12 28.09 -13.85
CA LEU A 763 17.66 28.14 -14.03
C LEU A 763 17.12 27.12 -15.05
N GLU A 764 17.99 26.32 -15.68
CA GLU A 764 17.56 25.18 -16.53
C GLU A 764 16.82 24.11 -15.71
N ASP A 765 17.15 23.96 -14.42
CA ASP A 765 16.46 23.07 -13.45
C ASP A 765 15.16 23.66 -12.87
N ASP A 766 14.93 24.97 -13.00
CA ASP A 766 13.67 25.63 -12.58
C ASP A 766 12.52 25.35 -13.58
N LEU A 767 12.85 24.91 -14.80
CA LEU A 767 11.88 24.46 -15.81
C LEU A 767 11.35 23.05 -15.54
N THR A 768 12.10 22.22 -14.80
CA THR A 768 11.67 20.90 -14.33
C THR A 768 10.93 20.99 -13.00
N HIS A 769 11.37 21.85 -12.08
CA HIS A 769 10.83 21.90 -10.70
C HIS A 769 9.59 22.77 -10.46
N MET A 770 9.15 23.60 -11.42
CA MET A 770 7.89 24.36 -11.29
C MET A 770 6.69 23.69 -11.98
N SER A 771 6.84 22.45 -12.42
CA SER A 771 5.76 21.63 -13.01
C SER A 771 4.92 20.83 -11.98
N GLU A 772 5.25 20.97 -10.69
CA GLU A 772 4.62 20.23 -9.57
C GLU A 772 3.91 21.10 -8.51
N ALA A 773 3.59 22.38 -8.81
CA ALA A 773 2.80 23.25 -7.93
C ALA A 773 1.52 23.77 -8.59
#